data_AF-A0A0D1BYV9-F1
#
_entry.id   AF-A0A0D1BYV9-F1
#
_cell.length_a   1.000
_cell.length_b   1.000
_cell.length_c   1.000
_cell.angle_alpha   90.00
_cell.angle_beta   90.00
_cell.angle_gamma   90.00
#
_symmetry.space_group_name_H-M   'P 1'
#
loop_
_entity.id
_entity.type
_entity.pdbx_description
1 polymer ?
#
loop_
_entity_poly.entity_id
_entity_poly.type
_entity_poly.pdbx_seq_one_letter_code
_entity_poly.pdbx_strand_id
1 'polypeptide(L)'
;MVQGSAWSAGSAARKLLAAVTAGGLLLAGAGVAQADAIYNSIDASVDAEAETMPLNVGGPVGKTTLALRTANEDGKNGCNLTGSTTLTLSLVSSNPAVATVSPSPVTFTSCGDTEELTVTPVAAGTATISATQTFNNSGGTFDLAPATFTVNVVAPAPANTAPSITVTGVSTGASYAKGSVPAASCNIVDAEDGTRSVAATLSAITGPYAADGIGQQTANCSYTDRGGLTASGSAIYDIVDPSGPQISYTLDPGTPNGLSEWFTVPLILNWTVTDTDSPASLTTEGCGQQIISADQVKITYTCSATSAGGTTSKETVPVGLDATPPEVSYEGADGPAGNDGWYRGPVTATFTGTDATSGPASQTASATTADGAEGEAIEVRSPVFSDTAGNASALGAVIHSFKIDATAPSVAYTAADRAPNAKGWYNAPVTATFTGTDAVSGPAVATQTATSDGEGAAVVVGSPAFEDVAGNIAEAGAASVNYKIDLKAPSVAFTGLSGDQGANGWFTGPVTATFTGSDELSGLETAVKTSVSHGEGSDMVLASPAFTDNADNTTPANAETSPAFNVDLTDPVATFDSVLADAYFGFLGAEPTCTATDEVSGPAGCVVSKYSTEPGTHTLVATATDVAGRTSTTTQTYTVKNWATKGFYQPIDMGGVFNTVKAGSTVPAKFELFAGSTELTDTSIVKMGVRQITCSPLAIQDSIEITATGNTSLRYDSTGGQYIYNWKTPNMPGACYQLSMVASDGSRIEANFKLK
;
A
#
# COMPACT_ATOMS: atom_id res chain seq x y z
N MET A 1 4.49 60.91 -64.38
CA MET A 1 5.56 61.74 -63.79
C MET A 1 6.79 60.86 -63.73
N VAL A 2 7.97 61.19 -64.29
CA VAL A 2 8.45 62.42 -64.98
C VAL A 2 9.16 62.03 -66.31
N GLN A 3 9.54 63.03 -67.13
CA GLN A 3 10.25 63.01 -68.44
C GLN A 3 11.50 62.09 -68.48
N GLY A 4 12.13 61.69 -69.61
CA GLY A 4 12.02 62.00 -71.06
C GLY A 4 13.30 61.51 -71.82
N SER A 5 13.59 61.74 -73.11
CA SER A 5 12.77 62.14 -74.29
C SER A 5 13.62 62.35 -75.58
N ALA A 6 13.31 61.65 -76.69
CA ALA A 6 13.31 62.13 -78.11
C ALA A 6 14.67 62.54 -78.80
N TRP A 7 15.06 62.06 -80.01
CA TRP A 7 14.76 62.44 -81.44
C TRP A 7 15.57 61.46 -82.38
N SER A 8 15.29 61.08 -83.66
CA SER A 8 14.97 61.73 -84.97
C SER A 8 16.10 62.60 -85.59
N ALA A 9 16.36 62.74 -86.91
CA ALA A 9 16.14 61.96 -88.17
C ALA A 9 16.74 62.78 -89.38
N GLY A 10 17.06 62.20 -90.56
CA GLY A 10 17.32 62.99 -91.81
C GLY A 10 18.29 62.40 -92.87
N SER A 11 18.17 62.82 -94.16
CA SER A 11 19.03 62.37 -95.30
C SER A 11 18.90 63.23 -96.59
N ALA A 12 19.69 62.91 -97.66
CA ALA A 12 19.63 63.36 -99.09
C ALA A 12 20.25 64.74 -99.49
N ALA A 13 20.64 65.08 -100.74
CA ALA A 13 21.10 64.37 -101.99
C ALA A 13 21.46 65.37 -103.16
N ARG A 14 21.85 64.86 -104.36
CA ARG A 14 21.93 65.48 -105.76
C ARG A 14 23.31 65.99 -106.27
N LYS A 15 23.58 66.31 -107.56
CA LYS A 15 23.40 65.70 -108.94
C LYS A 15 23.61 66.77 -110.07
N LEU A 16 24.29 66.50 -111.22
CA LEU A 16 24.04 67.08 -112.59
C LEU A 16 24.95 66.55 -113.76
N LEU A 17 24.89 67.11 -115.00
CA LEU A 17 25.15 66.47 -116.33
C LEU A 17 25.91 67.32 -117.44
N ALA A 18 26.02 66.85 -118.71
CA ALA A 18 26.94 67.32 -119.79
C ALA A 18 26.34 67.56 -121.24
N ALA A 19 27.14 68.01 -122.27
CA ALA A 19 26.74 68.21 -123.71
C ALA A 19 27.93 68.26 -124.78
N VAL A 20 27.67 68.40 -126.12
CA VAL A 20 28.47 67.81 -127.27
C VAL A 20 28.50 68.63 -128.64
N THR A 21 29.27 68.18 -129.70
CA THR A 21 29.18 68.33 -131.22
C THR A 21 30.07 69.36 -132.01
N ALA A 22 30.39 69.30 -133.34
CA ALA A 22 30.64 68.25 -134.41
C ALA A 22 31.09 68.83 -135.83
N GLY A 23 31.73 68.05 -136.75
CA GLY A 23 32.08 68.36 -138.20
C GLY A 23 33.25 67.48 -138.76
N GLY A 24 33.76 67.39 -140.04
CA GLY A 24 33.50 67.85 -141.45
C GLY A 24 34.86 67.91 -142.28
N LEU A 25 35.10 67.78 -143.62
CA LEU A 25 34.39 67.50 -144.91
C LEU A 25 35.44 67.07 -146.05
N LEU A 26 35.13 66.97 -147.38
CA LEU A 26 35.99 66.38 -148.49
C LEU A 26 36.29 67.25 -149.75
N LEU A 27 37.37 66.93 -150.53
CA LEU A 27 37.46 66.85 -152.03
C LEU A 27 38.88 66.41 -152.55
N ALA A 28 39.00 65.93 -153.81
CA ALA A 28 40.25 65.41 -154.46
C ALA A 28 40.15 65.47 -156.03
N GLY A 29 41.13 65.16 -156.89
CA GLY A 29 42.56 64.75 -156.80
C GLY A 29 43.10 64.20 -158.16
N ALA A 30 44.43 64.19 -158.43
CA ALA A 30 45.07 63.61 -159.64
C ALA A 30 46.59 63.36 -159.47
N GLY A 31 47.21 62.40 -160.19
CA GLY A 31 48.55 61.84 -159.88
C GLY A 31 49.66 61.89 -160.95
N VAL A 32 50.80 61.27 -160.62
CA VAL A 32 52.08 61.21 -161.39
C VAL A 32 52.64 59.76 -161.32
N ALA A 33 53.57 59.38 -162.20
CA ALA A 33 54.18 58.03 -162.25
C ALA A 33 55.00 57.69 -160.99
N GLN A 34 54.99 56.41 -160.59
CA GLN A 34 55.48 55.92 -159.29
C GLN A 34 56.79 55.13 -159.39
N ALA A 35 57.59 55.18 -158.32
CA ALA A 35 58.84 54.44 -158.15
C ALA A 35 58.70 53.30 -157.11
N ASP A 36 59.74 52.46 -156.96
CA ASP A 36 59.82 51.43 -155.91
C ASP A 36 59.51 52.05 -154.53
N ALA A 37 58.55 51.51 -153.78
CA ALA A 37 58.01 52.15 -152.58
C ALA A 37 58.53 51.48 -151.29
N ILE A 38 59.04 52.28 -150.35
CA ILE A 38 59.27 51.86 -148.97
C ILE A 38 58.02 52.14 -148.15
N TYR A 39 57.53 51.13 -147.44
CA TYR A 39 56.30 51.20 -146.67
C TYR A 39 56.45 50.58 -145.29
N ASN A 40 55.58 50.95 -144.36
CA ASN A 40 55.50 50.38 -143.03
C ASN A 40 54.32 49.40 -142.88
N SER A 41 54.30 48.60 -141.82
CA SER A 41 53.32 47.52 -141.61
C SER A 41 52.34 47.77 -140.45
N ILE A 42 51.92 49.01 -140.22
CA ILE A 42 50.90 49.31 -139.16
C ILE A 42 49.51 48.87 -139.61
N ASP A 43 49.19 48.95 -140.91
CA ASP A 43 48.08 48.19 -141.49
C ASP A 43 48.48 47.39 -142.75
N ALA A 44 47.51 46.95 -143.55
CA ALA A 44 47.70 46.07 -144.71
C ALA A 44 47.60 46.78 -146.07
N SER A 45 47.30 48.08 -146.05
CA SER A 45 47.34 49.01 -147.17
C SER A 45 48.79 49.39 -147.46
N VAL A 46 49.05 49.97 -148.64
CA VAL A 46 50.32 50.66 -148.92
C VAL A 46 50.02 51.83 -149.85
N ASP A 47 49.71 52.94 -149.22
CA ASP A 47 49.42 54.25 -149.81
C ASP A 47 50.16 55.36 -149.01
N ALA A 48 49.70 56.61 -149.04
CA ALA A 48 50.42 57.76 -148.50
C ALA A 48 49.73 58.42 -147.29
N GLU A 49 48.66 57.83 -146.74
CA GLU A 49 48.03 58.32 -145.51
C GLU A 49 48.73 57.77 -144.27
N ALA A 50 49.34 58.64 -143.46
CA ALA A 50 50.13 58.24 -142.31
C ALA A 50 49.26 57.61 -141.19
N GLU A 51 49.50 56.33 -140.89
CA GLU A 51 48.69 55.55 -139.95
C GLU A 51 48.89 56.01 -138.49
N THR A 52 48.16 55.43 -137.53
CA THR A 52 48.26 55.85 -136.11
C THR A 52 48.40 54.68 -135.13
N MET A 53 49.46 54.71 -134.33
CA MET A 53 49.80 53.75 -133.28
C MET A 53 49.42 54.30 -131.87
N PRO A 54 48.36 53.77 -131.22
CA PRO A 54 47.94 54.21 -129.88
C PRO A 54 48.69 53.47 -128.76
N LEU A 55 49.11 54.19 -127.72
CA LEU A 55 49.90 53.69 -126.58
C LEU A 55 49.49 54.39 -125.25
N ASN A 56 50.06 53.97 -124.12
CA ASN A 56 49.87 54.57 -122.80
C ASN A 56 51.22 54.95 -122.17
N VAL A 57 51.24 56.00 -121.33
CA VAL A 57 52.44 56.41 -120.58
C VAL A 57 52.81 55.29 -119.59
N GLY A 58 54.04 54.76 -119.71
CA GLY A 58 54.49 53.59 -118.94
C GLY A 58 53.88 52.25 -119.39
N GLY A 59 53.20 52.22 -120.54
CA GLY A 59 52.71 51.00 -121.18
C GLY A 59 53.79 50.27 -121.98
N PRO A 60 53.44 49.14 -122.64
CA PRO A 60 54.35 48.40 -123.52
C PRO A 60 54.74 49.22 -124.76
N VAL A 61 55.87 48.87 -125.37
CA VAL A 61 56.35 49.46 -126.64
C VAL A 61 55.56 48.96 -127.84
N GLY A 62 55.39 49.80 -128.85
CA GLY A 62 54.82 49.45 -130.15
C GLY A 62 55.89 48.92 -131.12
N LYS A 63 55.44 48.29 -132.21
CA LYS A 63 56.30 47.77 -133.29
C LYS A 63 55.64 47.94 -134.66
N THR A 64 56.46 48.04 -135.70
CA THR A 64 56.10 47.95 -137.13
C THR A 64 57.33 47.52 -137.93
N THR A 65 57.19 47.09 -139.18
CA THR A 65 58.31 46.71 -140.06
C THR A 65 58.31 47.58 -141.30
N LEU A 66 59.47 48.09 -141.70
CA LEU A 66 59.65 48.70 -143.03
C LEU A 66 60.02 47.64 -144.07
N ALA A 67 59.40 47.72 -145.25
CA ALA A 67 59.63 46.83 -146.36
C ALA A 67 59.64 47.59 -147.70
N LEU A 68 60.22 46.99 -148.74
CA LEU A 68 60.31 47.56 -150.09
C LEU A 68 59.36 46.80 -151.04
N ARG A 69 58.47 47.52 -151.73
CA ARG A 69 57.58 46.98 -152.78
C ARG A 69 57.99 47.52 -154.15
N THR A 70 58.20 46.63 -155.11
CA THR A 70 58.64 47.03 -156.45
C THR A 70 57.53 47.64 -157.31
N ALA A 71 57.87 48.62 -158.15
CA ALA A 71 56.97 49.31 -159.06
C ALA A 71 57.60 49.43 -160.47
N ASN A 72 57.14 48.60 -161.40
CA ASN A 72 57.79 48.37 -162.70
C ASN A 72 57.57 49.49 -163.76
N GLU A 73 57.44 50.75 -163.35
CA GLU A 73 57.10 51.88 -164.24
C GLU A 73 58.11 53.05 -164.20
N ASP A 74 59.20 52.95 -163.40
CA ASP A 74 60.18 54.03 -163.22
C ASP A 74 61.31 54.07 -164.27
N GLY A 75 61.32 53.11 -165.21
CA GLY A 75 62.36 52.93 -166.22
C GLY A 75 63.28 51.72 -165.97
N LYS A 76 63.21 51.10 -164.79
CA LYS A 76 63.77 49.76 -164.53
C LYS A 76 62.64 48.77 -164.24
N ASN A 77 62.47 47.78 -165.12
CA ASN A 77 61.54 46.69 -164.85
C ASN A 77 62.16 45.74 -163.82
N GLY A 78 61.52 45.61 -162.66
CA GLY A 78 61.99 44.83 -161.52
C GLY A 78 62.70 45.68 -160.46
N CYS A 79 63.17 45.01 -159.41
CA CYS A 79 63.77 45.64 -158.23
C CYS A 79 64.92 46.61 -158.57
N ASN A 80 64.85 47.83 -158.02
CA ASN A 80 65.95 48.80 -158.17
C ASN A 80 67.26 48.36 -157.51
N LEU A 81 67.18 47.56 -156.44
CA LEU A 81 68.33 47.11 -155.65
C LEU A 81 68.85 45.73 -156.09
N THR A 82 70.03 45.70 -156.73
CA THR A 82 70.60 44.49 -157.34
C THR A 82 71.55 43.70 -156.43
N GLY A 83 71.45 43.84 -155.11
CA GLY A 83 72.37 43.22 -154.12
C GLY A 83 73.77 43.84 -154.07
N SER A 84 74.21 44.45 -155.17
CA SER A 84 75.44 45.25 -155.28
C SER A 84 75.21 46.76 -155.05
N THR A 85 73.94 47.15 -154.90
CA THR A 85 73.48 48.54 -154.74
C THR A 85 72.59 48.67 -153.52
N THR A 86 72.69 49.77 -152.79
CA THR A 86 72.03 49.96 -151.50
C THR A 86 71.22 51.26 -151.46
N LEU A 87 70.21 51.24 -150.58
CA LEU A 87 69.37 52.37 -150.18
C LEU A 87 69.44 52.48 -148.65
N THR A 88 69.93 53.59 -148.11
CA THR A 88 69.93 53.86 -146.66
C THR A 88 68.96 54.98 -146.36
N LEU A 89 68.14 54.78 -145.31
CA LEU A 89 67.13 55.72 -144.84
C LEU A 89 67.42 56.13 -143.39
N SER A 90 67.30 57.43 -143.09
CA SER A 90 67.24 57.94 -141.72
C SER A 90 65.79 58.05 -141.29
N LEU A 91 65.47 57.45 -140.14
CA LEU A 91 64.16 57.51 -139.48
C LEU A 91 64.22 58.50 -138.31
N VAL A 92 63.25 59.40 -138.25
CA VAL A 92 63.21 60.50 -137.27
C VAL A 92 61.82 60.62 -136.68
N SER A 93 61.73 60.76 -135.35
CA SER A 93 60.51 61.17 -134.65
C SER A 93 60.41 62.69 -134.60
N SER A 94 59.25 63.25 -134.96
CA SER A 94 58.95 64.69 -134.83
C SER A 94 58.88 65.15 -133.37
N ASN A 95 58.68 64.25 -132.42
CA ASN A 95 58.74 64.54 -131.00
C ASN A 95 59.27 63.35 -130.16
N PRO A 96 60.61 63.23 -130.01
CA PRO A 96 61.24 62.19 -129.20
C PRO A 96 60.83 62.16 -127.72
N ALA A 97 60.26 63.25 -127.18
CA ALA A 97 59.78 63.30 -125.80
C ALA A 97 58.38 62.67 -125.61
N VAL A 98 57.65 62.43 -126.71
CA VAL A 98 56.41 61.64 -126.72
C VAL A 98 56.70 60.20 -127.14
N ALA A 99 57.41 60.00 -128.25
CA ALA A 99 57.79 58.66 -128.71
C ALA A 99 59.12 58.66 -129.48
N THR A 100 59.95 57.64 -129.24
CA THR A 100 61.20 57.38 -129.97
C THR A 100 61.08 56.15 -130.87
N VAL A 101 61.91 56.09 -131.92
CA VAL A 101 61.98 54.96 -132.87
C VAL A 101 63.41 54.43 -132.97
N SER A 102 63.57 53.13 -133.19
CA SER A 102 64.86 52.44 -133.39
C SER A 102 64.64 51.13 -134.17
N PRO A 103 65.57 50.69 -135.04
CA PRO A 103 66.85 51.30 -135.39
C PRO A 103 66.73 52.50 -136.35
N SER A 104 67.80 53.29 -136.45
CA SER A 104 67.97 54.37 -137.43
C SER A 104 69.46 54.72 -137.54
N PRO A 105 70.05 54.82 -138.76
CA PRO A 105 69.44 54.55 -140.06
C PRO A 105 69.23 53.05 -140.33
N VAL A 106 68.36 52.74 -141.29
CA VAL A 106 68.12 51.39 -141.84
C VAL A 106 68.66 51.30 -143.27
N THR A 107 69.10 50.11 -143.74
CA THR A 107 69.70 49.96 -145.08
C THR A 107 69.16 48.74 -145.82
N PHE A 108 68.54 48.98 -146.97
CA PHE A 108 68.08 47.97 -147.92
C PHE A 108 69.17 47.71 -148.96
N THR A 109 69.34 46.45 -149.32
CA THR A 109 70.32 45.94 -150.30
C THR A 109 69.65 45.08 -151.39
N SER A 110 68.46 44.55 -151.10
CA SER A 110 67.55 43.89 -152.02
C SER A 110 66.09 44.31 -151.75
N CYS A 111 65.19 44.09 -152.70
CA CYS A 111 63.75 44.30 -152.49
C CYS A 111 63.05 43.16 -151.71
N GLY A 112 63.81 42.20 -151.17
CA GLY A 112 63.33 41.26 -150.15
C GLY A 112 63.66 41.68 -148.73
N ASP A 113 64.41 42.77 -148.54
CA ASP A 113 64.91 43.19 -147.24
C ASP A 113 63.79 43.88 -146.44
N THR A 114 63.69 43.56 -145.14
CA THR A 114 62.67 44.11 -144.23
C THR A 114 63.27 44.40 -142.85
N GLU A 115 62.92 45.54 -142.28
CA GLU A 115 63.60 46.14 -141.12
C GLU A 115 62.60 46.42 -139.99
N GLU A 116 62.68 45.70 -138.87
CA GLU A 116 61.76 45.85 -137.74
C GLU A 116 62.08 47.12 -136.93
N LEU A 117 61.08 48.00 -136.77
CA LEU A 117 61.12 49.20 -135.95
C LEU A 117 60.38 48.98 -134.62
N THR A 118 61.01 49.39 -133.52
CA THR A 118 60.39 49.49 -132.19
C THR A 118 60.13 50.96 -131.84
N VAL A 119 58.93 51.23 -131.31
CA VAL A 119 58.42 52.57 -130.97
C VAL A 119 58.13 52.63 -129.47
N THR A 120 58.85 53.48 -128.73
CA THR A 120 58.74 53.55 -127.26
C THR A 120 57.91 54.76 -126.81
N PRO A 121 56.80 54.57 -126.05
CA PRO A 121 56.02 55.67 -125.51
C PRO A 121 56.69 56.27 -124.26
N VAL A 122 56.92 57.58 -124.26
CA VAL A 122 57.65 58.30 -123.21
C VAL A 122 56.73 59.18 -122.38
N ALA A 123 55.88 59.98 -123.03
CA ALA A 123 54.95 60.92 -122.37
C ALA A 123 53.66 61.08 -123.17
N ALA A 124 52.60 61.59 -122.51
CA ALA A 124 51.30 61.80 -123.13
C ALA A 124 51.37 62.90 -124.21
N GLY A 125 50.78 62.64 -125.37
CA GLY A 125 50.86 63.51 -126.55
C GLY A 125 50.93 62.72 -127.86
N THR A 126 51.31 63.39 -128.94
CA THR A 126 51.37 62.82 -130.29
C THR A 126 52.72 63.12 -130.98
N ALA A 127 53.24 62.18 -131.76
CA ALA A 127 54.48 62.28 -132.54
C ALA A 127 54.34 61.57 -133.90
N THR A 128 55.19 61.91 -134.87
CA THR A 128 55.19 61.32 -136.22
C THR A 128 56.58 60.80 -136.55
N ILE A 129 56.68 59.57 -137.04
CA ILE A 129 57.90 58.93 -137.53
C ILE A 129 57.94 59.08 -139.05
N SER A 130 59.04 59.58 -139.61
CA SER A 130 59.23 59.72 -141.07
C SER A 130 60.58 59.16 -141.53
N ALA A 131 60.60 58.60 -142.74
CA ALA A 131 61.79 58.11 -143.41
C ALA A 131 62.36 59.15 -144.40
N THR A 132 63.68 59.25 -144.50
CA THR A 132 64.39 60.14 -145.43
C THR A 132 65.58 59.43 -146.07
N GLN A 133 65.72 59.47 -147.40
CA GLN A 133 66.84 58.86 -148.12
C GLN A 133 68.16 59.60 -147.77
N THR A 134 69.12 58.89 -147.18
CA THR A 134 70.45 59.42 -146.88
C THR A 134 71.55 58.87 -147.80
N PHE A 135 71.35 57.69 -148.39
CA PHE A 135 72.25 57.14 -149.41
C PHE A 135 71.46 56.31 -150.42
N ASN A 136 71.82 56.40 -151.70
CA ASN A 136 71.30 55.55 -152.77
C ASN A 136 72.34 55.53 -153.91
N ASN A 137 72.84 54.35 -154.28
CA ASN A 137 73.75 54.16 -155.41
C ASN A 137 73.17 53.28 -156.53
N SER A 138 71.88 52.95 -156.45
CA SER A 138 71.20 52.08 -157.42
C SER A 138 70.96 52.73 -158.79
N GLY A 139 70.88 54.07 -158.81
CA GLY A 139 70.44 54.84 -159.98
C GLY A 139 68.93 54.80 -160.25
N GLY A 140 68.14 54.12 -159.40
CA GLY A 140 66.69 54.22 -159.37
C GLY A 140 66.19 55.13 -158.26
N THR A 141 64.92 55.52 -158.34
CA THR A 141 64.22 56.33 -157.34
C THR A 141 63.42 55.46 -156.36
N PHE A 142 63.08 56.02 -155.20
CA PHE A 142 62.19 55.37 -154.23
C PHE A 142 61.15 56.34 -153.68
N ASP A 143 59.91 55.88 -153.53
CA ASP A 143 58.88 56.58 -152.75
C ASP A 143 59.02 56.22 -151.27
N LEU A 144 58.94 57.23 -150.40
CA LEU A 144 59.07 57.11 -148.94
C LEU A 144 57.84 57.64 -148.19
N ALA A 145 56.81 58.15 -148.87
CA ALA A 145 55.58 58.57 -148.21
C ALA A 145 54.90 57.43 -147.41
N PRO A 146 54.80 56.18 -147.93
CA PRO A 146 54.21 55.05 -147.19
C PRO A 146 55.00 54.58 -145.96
N ALA A 147 56.21 55.12 -145.73
CA ALA A 147 57.06 54.81 -144.58
C ALA A 147 56.82 55.73 -143.37
N THR A 148 55.86 56.65 -143.46
CA THR A 148 55.60 57.69 -142.45
C THR A 148 54.32 57.41 -141.66
N PHE A 149 54.40 57.37 -140.33
CA PHE A 149 53.27 57.04 -139.44
C PHE A 149 53.25 57.88 -138.15
N THR A 150 52.13 57.88 -137.44
CA THR A 150 51.85 58.69 -136.23
C THR A 150 51.73 57.81 -134.97
N VAL A 151 52.02 58.38 -133.79
CA VAL A 151 52.04 57.71 -132.48
C VAL A 151 51.33 58.59 -131.44
N ASN A 152 50.46 58.04 -130.59
CA ASN A 152 49.61 58.81 -129.66
C ASN A 152 49.49 58.16 -128.26
N VAL A 153 49.55 58.93 -127.15
CA VAL A 153 49.84 58.39 -125.79
C VAL A 153 48.97 59.00 -124.64
N VAL A 154 48.43 58.18 -123.70
CA VAL A 154 47.48 58.59 -122.60
C VAL A 154 47.74 58.00 -121.16
N ALA A 155 46.88 58.29 -120.14
CA ALA A 155 47.17 58.23 -118.66
C ALA A 155 46.19 57.36 -117.74
N PRO A 156 46.43 57.14 -116.40
CA PRO A 156 45.81 56.07 -115.53
C PRO A 156 44.81 56.47 -114.37
N ALA A 157 44.35 55.52 -113.48
CA ALA A 157 43.17 55.60 -112.55
C ALA A 157 43.22 54.83 -111.15
N PRO A 158 42.23 54.93 -110.18
CA PRO A 158 42.32 54.55 -108.71
C PRO A 158 41.36 53.43 -108.09
N ALA A 159 41.29 53.22 -106.74
CA ALA A 159 40.77 52.00 -105.99
C ALA A 159 39.90 52.18 -104.65
N ASN A 160 39.62 51.10 -103.84
CA ASN A 160 38.53 50.94 -102.79
C ASN A 160 38.90 50.24 -101.42
N THR A 161 38.02 50.24 -100.38
CA THR A 161 38.17 49.72 -98.97
C THR A 161 37.08 48.72 -98.45
N ALA A 162 37.01 48.38 -97.13
CA ALA A 162 36.31 47.20 -96.55
C ALA A 162 35.66 47.39 -95.12
N PRO A 163 34.65 46.56 -94.70
CA PRO A 163 33.81 46.77 -93.51
C PRO A 163 34.31 46.19 -92.17
N SER A 164 33.68 46.62 -91.07
CA SER A 164 33.88 46.12 -89.70
C SER A 164 32.58 45.65 -89.02
N ILE A 165 32.66 44.73 -88.06
CA ILE A 165 31.51 44.14 -87.35
C ILE A 165 31.80 43.97 -85.85
N THR A 166 30.80 44.26 -85.01
CA THR A 166 30.80 44.01 -83.56
C THR A 166 29.49 43.36 -83.12
N VAL A 167 29.55 42.32 -82.28
CA VAL A 167 28.35 41.73 -81.66
C VAL A 167 27.94 42.59 -80.45
N THR A 168 26.64 42.80 -80.28
CA THR A 168 26.05 43.64 -79.23
C THR A 168 24.83 42.95 -78.60
N GLY A 169 24.39 43.41 -77.43
CA GLY A 169 23.37 42.76 -76.62
C GLY A 169 23.96 41.67 -75.71
N VAL A 170 24.74 40.75 -76.29
CA VAL A 170 25.50 39.73 -75.57
C VAL A 170 27.01 39.97 -75.67
N SER A 171 27.77 39.50 -74.68
CA SER A 171 29.24 39.63 -74.61
C SER A 171 29.92 38.28 -74.34
N THR A 172 31.07 38.05 -74.97
CA THR A 172 31.82 36.80 -74.83
C THR A 172 32.23 36.54 -73.38
N GLY A 173 31.94 35.33 -72.88
CA GLY A 173 32.26 34.91 -71.50
C GLY A 173 31.31 35.47 -70.43
N ALA A 174 30.20 36.08 -70.81
CA ALA A 174 29.13 36.42 -69.87
C ALA A 174 28.18 35.23 -69.64
N SER A 175 27.60 35.18 -68.44
CA SER A 175 26.54 34.25 -68.09
C SER A 175 25.22 35.01 -67.90
N TYR A 176 24.14 34.49 -68.47
CA TYR A 176 22.79 35.07 -68.37
C TYR A 176 21.83 34.05 -67.77
N ALA A 177 20.97 34.48 -66.85
CA ALA A 177 19.92 33.62 -66.33
C ALA A 177 18.99 33.14 -67.47
N LYS A 178 18.55 31.89 -67.40
CA LYS A 178 17.55 31.31 -68.31
C LYS A 178 16.32 32.22 -68.41
N GLY A 179 15.79 32.37 -69.63
CA GLY A 179 14.71 33.32 -69.94
C GLY A 179 15.11 34.81 -69.94
N SER A 180 16.31 35.17 -69.47
CA SER A 180 16.79 36.56 -69.33
C SER A 180 17.97 36.92 -70.26
N VAL A 181 18.24 36.10 -71.28
CA VAL A 181 19.29 36.34 -72.28
C VAL A 181 18.94 37.59 -73.12
N PRO A 182 19.80 38.62 -73.20
CA PRO A 182 19.55 39.78 -74.04
C PRO A 182 19.53 39.44 -75.54
N ALA A 183 18.72 40.15 -76.32
CA ALA A 183 18.65 39.96 -77.77
C ALA A 183 19.98 40.36 -78.45
N ALA A 184 20.69 39.37 -79.02
CA ALA A 184 21.95 39.57 -79.70
C ALA A 184 21.78 40.22 -81.10
N SER A 185 22.59 41.24 -81.40
CA SER A 185 22.56 41.91 -82.70
C SER A 185 23.96 42.28 -83.21
N CYS A 186 24.12 42.24 -84.53
CA CYS A 186 25.32 42.65 -85.24
C CYS A 186 25.25 44.16 -85.49
N ASN A 187 26.26 44.91 -85.04
CA ASN A 187 26.50 46.27 -85.50
C ASN A 187 27.60 46.22 -86.57
N ILE A 188 27.31 46.74 -87.76
CA ILE A 188 28.18 46.71 -88.94
C ILE A 188 28.50 48.16 -89.28
N VAL A 189 29.79 48.50 -89.41
CA VAL A 189 30.25 49.85 -89.77
C VAL A 189 31.21 49.75 -90.94
N ASP A 190 30.86 50.41 -92.04
CA ASP A 190 31.68 50.57 -93.24
C ASP A 190 31.85 52.07 -93.57
N ALA A 191 32.97 52.44 -94.19
CA ALA A 191 33.31 53.83 -94.49
C ALA A 191 32.60 54.36 -95.76
N GLU A 192 32.29 53.48 -96.71
CA GLU A 192 31.72 53.83 -98.02
C GLU A 192 30.22 53.46 -98.11
N ASP A 193 29.81 52.33 -97.56
CA ASP A 193 28.42 51.82 -97.53
C ASP A 193 27.66 52.18 -96.23
N GLY A 194 28.37 52.61 -95.17
CA GLY A 194 27.80 53.13 -93.92
C GLY A 194 27.34 52.09 -92.88
N THR A 195 26.75 52.58 -91.79
CA THR A 195 26.36 51.75 -90.63
C THR A 195 25.04 51.00 -90.83
N ARG A 196 25.00 49.72 -90.44
CA ARG A 196 23.80 48.88 -90.44
C ARG A 196 23.73 48.01 -89.17
N SER A 197 22.52 47.64 -88.75
CA SER A 197 22.34 46.63 -87.70
C SER A 197 21.34 45.56 -88.14
N VAL A 198 21.62 44.31 -87.76
CA VAL A 198 20.79 43.12 -88.04
C VAL A 198 20.83 42.18 -86.83
N ALA A 199 19.81 41.33 -86.65
CA ALA A 199 19.84 40.31 -85.60
C ALA A 199 21.01 39.32 -85.82
N ALA A 200 21.64 38.87 -84.74
CA ALA A 200 22.68 37.85 -84.82
C ALA A 200 22.06 36.46 -84.99
N THR A 201 22.73 35.59 -85.75
CA THR A 201 22.31 34.19 -85.92
C THR A 201 22.77 33.38 -84.72
N LEU A 202 21.84 32.91 -83.89
CA LEU A 202 22.15 32.10 -82.71
C LEU A 202 22.44 30.64 -83.10
N SER A 203 23.41 30.02 -82.42
CA SER A 203 23.62 28.57 -82.46
C SER A 203 22.53 27.82 -81.70
N ALA A 204 22.46 26.49 -81.87
CA ALA A 204 21.90 25.64 -80.83
C ALA A 204 22.65 25.85 -79.50
N ILE A 205 21.95 25.65 -78.39
CA ILE A 205 22.58 25.61 -77.05
C ILE A 205 23.35 24.29 -76.94
N THR A 206 24.52 24.30 -76.30
CA THR A 206 25.41 23.15 -76.16
C THR A 206 25.86 22.95 -74.72
N GLY A 207 26.01 21.69 -74.31
CA GLY A 207 26.30 21.31 -72.92
C GLY A 207 25.40 20.19 -72.43
N PRO A 208 25.60 19.69 -71.19
CA PRO A 208 24.85 18.56 -70.65
C PRO A 208 23.35 18.84 -70.49
N TYR A 209 22.97 20.10 -70.24
CA TYR A 209 21.58 20.52 -69.96
C TYR A 209 20.98 21.35 -71.09
N ALA A 210 21.50 21.20 -72.32
CA ALA A 210 21.04 21.95 -73.49
C ALA A 210 19.56 21.70 -73.83
N ALA A 211 19.01 20.55 -73.45
CA ALA A 211 17.58 20.23 -73.57
C ALA A 211 16.69 21.09 -72.66
N ASP A 212 17.19 21.46 -71.47
CA ASP A 212 16.52 22.35 -70.52
C ASP A 212 16.72 23.84 -70.90
N GLY A 213 17.48 24.12 -71.97
CA GLY A 213 17.84 25.47 -72.39
C GLY A 213 19.05 26.07 -71.66
N ILE A 214 19.90 25.23 -71.06
CA ILE A 214 21.05 25.63 -70.24
C ILE A 214 22.37 25.16 -70.87
N GLY A 215 23.41 25.97 -70.72
CA GLY A 215 24.71 25.77 -71.34
C GLY A 215 25.05 26.86 -72.35
N GLN A 216 26.02 26.58 -73.20
CA GLN A 216 26.69 27.58 -74.02
C GLN A 216 25.96 27.85 -75.34
N GLN A 217 25.80 29.10 -75.71
CA GLN A 217 25.23 29.54 -76.99
C GLN A 217 26.12 30.61 -77.63
N THR A 218 26.21 30.59 -78.95
CA THR A 218 27.00 31.55 -79.73
C THR A 218 26.10 32.42 -80.60
N ALA A 219 26.25 33.73 -80.51
CA ALA A 219 25.69 34.69 -81.45
C ALA A 219 26.69 34.99 -82.57
N ASN A 220 26.36 34.63 -83.81
CA ASN A 220 27.21 34.79 -84.99
C ASN A 220 26.75 35.95 -85.89
N CYS A 221 27.73 36.69 -86.43
CA CYS A 221 27.55 37.82 -87.33
C CYS A 221 28.50 37.72 -88.53
N SER A 222 28.00 38.03 -89.73
CA SER A 222 28.79 38.12 -90.96
C SER A 222 28.12 39.09 -91.93
N TYR A 223 28.91 39.82 -92.72
CA TYR A 223 28.42 40.75 -93.74
C TYR A 223 29.42 40.89 -94.89
N THR A 224 28.89 41.15 -96.09
CA THR A 224 29.65 41.45 -97.31
C THR A 224 29.25 42.83 -97.80
N ASP A 225 30.22 43.68 -98.14
CA ASP A 225 29.97 45.00 -98.75
C ASP A 225 29.62 44.89 -100.25
N ARG A 226 29.45 46.03 -100.93
CA ARG A 226 29.25 46.08 -102.39
C ARG A 226 30.53 45.89 -103.22
N GLY A 227 31.71 46.02 -102.62
CA GLY A 227 33.01 45.74 -103.25
C GLY A 227 33.37 44.25 -103.31
N GLY A 228 32.66 43.41 -102.53
CA GLY A 228 32.88 41.97 -102.40
C GLY A 228 33.75 41.58 -101.20
N LEU A 229 34.05 42.50 -100.27
CA LEU A 229 34.87 42.24 -99.10
C LEU A 229 34.01 41.90 -97.88
N THR A 230 34.51 41.01 -97.03
CA THR A 230 33.73 40.32 -95.99
C THR A 230 34.32 40.50 -94.60
N ALA A 231 33.45 40.71 -93.61
CA ALA A 231 33.82 40.68 -92.19
C ALA A 231 32.91 39.72 -91.42
N SER A 232 33.37 39.25 -90.26
CA SER A 232 32.62 38.38 -89.36
C SER A 232 33.02 38.62 -87.90
N GLY A 233 32.12 38.25 -86.99
CA GLY A 233 32.35 38.31 -85.55
C GLY A 233 31.38 37.40 -84.80
N SER A 234 31.75 36.96 -83.60
CA SER A 234 30.91 36.10 -82.76
C SER A 234 31.08 36.42 -81.28
N ALA A 235 30.05 36.12 -80.50
CA ALA A 235 30.10 36.18 -79.04
C ALA A 235 29.54 34.88 -78.45
N ILE A 236 30.32 34.24 -77.58
CA ILE A 236 29.99 32.97 -76.91
C ILE A 236 29.61 33.28 -75.47
N TYR A 237 28.41 32.92 -75.04
CA TYR A 237 27.89 33.18 -73.70
C TYR A 237 27.21 31.93 -73.13
N ASP A 238 27.10 31.88 -71.81
CA ASP A 238 26.48 30.76 -71.11
C ASP A 238 25.08 31.14 -70.60
N ILE A 239 24.12 30.23 -70.76
CA ILE A 239 22.79 30.33 -70.17
C ILE A 239 22.80 29.48 -68.91
N VAL A 240 22.55 30.11 -67.76
CA VAL A 240 22.63 29.49 -66.43
C VAL A 240 21.27 29.44 -65.74
N ASP A 241 21.08 28.46 -64.87
CA ASP A 241 19.93 28.38 -63.98
C ASP A 241 20.08 29.41 -62.82
N PRO A 242 19.08 30.26 -62.56
CA PRO A 242 19.10 31.20 -61.45
C PRO A 242 18.61 30.63 -60.11
N SER A 243 18.19 29.36 -60.05
CA SER A 243 17.42 28.78 -58.94
C SER A 243 18.00 27.47 -58.39
N GLY A 244 17.94 27.30 -57.07
CA GLY A 244 18.24 26.01 -56.42
C GLY A 244 17.00 25.12 -56.34
N PRO A 245 17.17 23.79 -56.27
CA PRO A 245 16.05 22.85 -56.27
C PRO A 245 15.23 23.02 -54.99
N GLN A 246 13.91 22.90 -55.10
CA GLN A 246 12.98 23.00 -53.97
C GLN A 246 12.70 21.62 -53.39
N ILE A 247 12.65 21.52 -52.07
CA ILE A 247 12.35 20.28 -51.34
C ILE A 247 11.11 20.51 -50.48
N SER A 248 10.21 19.54 -50.49
CA SER A 248 9.05 19.47 -49.59
C SER A 248 8.79 18.00 -49.23
N TYR A 249 7.96 17.76 -48.22
CA TYR A 249 7.56 16.40 -47.84
C TYR A 249 6.07 16.34 -47.48
N THR A 250 5.53 15.12 -47.55
CA THR A 250 4.25 14.75 -46.96
C THR A 250 4.43 13.52 -46.08
N LEU A 251 3.61 13.48 -45.03
CA LEU A 251 3.47 12.33 -44.13
C LEU A 251 2.06 11.77 -44.33
N ASP A 252 1.91 10.44 -44.30
CA ASP A 252 0.63 9.73 -44.40
C ASP A 252 0.60 8.63 -43.33
N PRO A 253 -0.22 8.72 -42.26
CA PRO A 253 -1.35 9.63 -42.07
C PRO A 253 -0.98 11.00 -41.45
N GLY A 254 -0.68 11.99 -42.29
CA GLY A 254 -0.73 13.42 -41.97
C GLY A 254 0.13 13.87 -40.79
N THR A 255 -0.46 14.66 -39.90
CA THR A 255 0.19 15.15 -38.67
C THR A 255 0.32 14.02 -37.64
N PRO A 256 1.33 14.08 -36.74
CA PRO A 256 1.46 13.17 -35.60
C PRO A 256 0.12 12.92 -34.89
N ASN A 257 -0.27 11.65 -34.78
CA ASN A 257 -1.57 11.23 -34.24
C ASN A 257 -1.50 10.84 -32.75
N GLY A 258 -0.29 10.82 -32.16
CA GLY A 258 -0.03 10.68 -30.74
C GLY A 258 0.28 12.00 -30.04
N LEU A 259 0.60 11.91 -28.76
CA LEU A 259 1.12 13.01 -27.94
C LEU A 259 2.57 13.35 -28.32
N SER A 260 3.05 14.51 -27.85
CA SER A 260 4.46 14.94 -27.94
C SER A 260 5.07 14.87 -29.36
N GLU A 261 4.25 15.06 -30.39
CA GLU A 261 4.61 14.91 -31.82
C GLU A 261 5.16 13.53 -32.19
N TRP A 262 4.51 12.45 -31.73
CA TRP A 262 4.76 11.07 -32.15
C TRP A 262 3.63 10.51 -33.02
N PHE A 263 3.94 9.48 -33.80
CA PHE A 263 2.94 8.64 -34.45
C PHE A 263 2.71 7.37 -33.65
N THR A 264 1.45 6.96 -33.48
CA THR A 264 1.06 5.69 -32.83
C THR A 264 0.50 4.65 -33.82
N VAL A 265 0.64 4.93 -35.11
CA VAL A 265 0.31 4.01 -36.21
C VAL A 265 1.37 4.10 -37.32
N PRO A 266 1.62 3.03 -38.09
CA PRO A 266 2.50 3.04 -39.25
C PRO A 266 2.24 4.22 -40.20
N LEU A 267 3.32 4.84 -40.68
CA LEU A 267 3.27 5.97 -41.60
C LEU A 267 4.22 5.85 -42.80
N ILE A 268 3.98 6.67 -43.81
CA ILE A 268 4.82 6.85 -44.98
C ILE A 268 5.31 8.30 -45.03
N LEU A 269 6.62 8.49 -45.21
CA LEU A 269 7.25 9.77 -45.52
C LEU A 269 7.59 9.81 -47.01
N ASN A 270 6.96 10.74 -47.73
CA ASN A 270 7.20 10.99 -49.15
C ASN A 270 7.87 12.35 -49.36
N TRP A 271 9.04 12.36 -49.99
CA TRP A 271 9.70 13.59 -50.42
C TRP A 271 9.25 14.00 -51.81
N THR A 272 9.07 15.30 -52.02
CA THR A 272 8.87 15.90 -53.35
C THR A 272 9.98 16.91 -53.58
N VAL A 273 10.85 16.61 -54.55
CA VAL A 273 11.95 17.49 -54.98
C VAL A 273 11.66 17.97 -56.39
N THR A 274 11.75 19.27 -56.63
CA THR A 274 11.55 19.85 -57.96
C THR A 274 12.61 20.89 -58.28
N ASP A 275 13.19 20.76 -59.46
CA ASP A 275 13.86 21.86 -60.15
C ASP A 275 13.03 22.21 -61.40
N THR A 276 12.77 23.50 -61.62
CA THR A 276 11.94 23.96 -62.74
C THR A 276 12.79 24.42 -63.92
N ASP A 277 14.04 24.82 -63.66
CA ASP A 277 14.90 25.41 -64.67
C ASP A 277 15.97 24.47 -65.20
N SER A 278 16.48 23.54 -64.39
CA SER A 278 17.44 22.50 -64.79
C SER A 278 17.07 21.06 -64.34
N PRO A 279 15.84 20.57 -64.61
CA PRO A 279 15.39 19.26 -64.14
C PRO A 279 16.28 18.07 -64.57
N ALA A 280 16.98 18.15 -65.72
CA ALA A 280 17.92 17.10 -66.14
C ALA A 280 19.27 17.13 -65.39
N SER A 281 19.52 18.16 -64.57
CA SER A 281 20.69 18.28 -63.70
C SER A 281 20.43 17.84 -62.26
N LEU A 282 19.16 17.58 -61.90
CA LEU A 282 18.75 17.34 -60.53
C LEU A 282 19.34 16.04 -59.97
N THR A 283 20.06 16.16 -58.86
CA THR A 283 20.61 15.05 -58.08
C THR A 283 20.04 15.08 -56.67
N THR A 284 19.71 13.91 -56.11
CA THR A 284 19.02 13.80 -54.81
C THR A 284 19.64 12.71 -53.93
N GLU A 285 19.83 13.02 -52.65
CA GLU A 285 20.33 12.10 -51.62
C GLU A 285 19.36 12.09 -50.42
N GLY A 286 19.07 10.91 -49.86
CA GLY A 286 18.11 10.73 -48.76
C GLY A 286 16.63 10.90 -49.11
N CYS A 287 16.30 11.50 -50.25
CA CYS A 287 14.94 11.83 -50.72
C CYS A 287 14.08 10.64 -51.18
N GLY A 288 14.40 9.40 -50.79
CA GLY A 288 13.58 8.23 -51.10
C GLY A 288 12.37 8.11 -50.18
N GLN A 289 11.25 7.58 -50.67
CA GLN A 289 10.09 7.23 -49.84
C GLN A 289 10.53 6.31 -48.68
N GLN A 290 10.10 6.65 -47.46
CA GLN A 290 10.30 5.80 -46.28
C GLN A 290 8.96 5.21 -45.84
N ILE A 291 8.93 3.93 -45.50
CA ILE A 291 7.80 3.25 -44.88
C ILE A 291 8.22 2.94 -43.45
N ILE A 292 7.57 3.58 -42.48
CA ILE A 292 7.92 3.52 -41.06
C ILE A 292 6.79 2.72 -40.39
N SER A 293 7.04 1.43 -40.18
CA SER A 293 6.04 0.44 -39.76
C SER A 293 6.42 -0.37 -38.52
N ALA A 294 7.43 0.11 -37.78
CA ALA A 294 7.93 -0.49 -36.55
C ALA A 294 8.38 0.63 -35.61
N ASP A 295 8.33 0.36 -34.32
CA ASP A 295 8.61 1.33 -33.27
C ASP A 295 10.07 1.83 -33.35
N GLN A 296 10.24 3.15 -33.30
CA GLN A 296 11.53 3.82 -33.36
C GLN A 296 11.51 5.14 -32.60
N VAL A 297 12.59 5.40 -31.86
CA VAL A 297 12.91 6.74 -31.34
C VAL A 297 12.85 7.79 -32.44
N LYS A 298 12.68 9.09 -32.10
CA LYS A 298 12.63 10.16 -33.11
C LYS A 298 13.90 10.21 -33.99
N ILE A 299 13.79 9.71 -35.22
CA ILE A 299 14.84 9.74 -36.24
C ILE A 299 14.65 10.97 -37.12
N THR A 300 15.71 11.76 -37.31
CA THR A 300 15.70 12.90 -38.23
C THR A 300 16.01 12.44 -39.65
N TYR A 301 14.97 12.22 -40.45
CA TYR A 301 15.11 11.97 -41.87
C TYR A 301 15.57 13.25 -42.58
N THR A 302 16.49 13.09 -43.53
CA THR A 302 17.10 14.19 -44.30
C THR A 302 16.93 13.91 -45.79
N CYS A 303 16.49 14.91 -46.54
CA CYS A 303 16.58 14.94 -48.00
C CYS A 303 17.44 16.14 -48.39
N SER A 304 18.37 15.92 -49.31
CA SER A 304 19.21 16.98 -49.89
C SER A 304 19.29 16.83 -51.40
N ALA A 305 19.24 17.97 -52.10
CA ALA A 305 19.17 18.01 -53.56
C ALA A 305 20.02 19.14 -54.15
N THR A 306 20.68 18.86 -55.27
CA THR A 306 21.60 19.77 -55.96
C THR A 306 21.29 19.78 -57.46
N SER A 307 21.35 20.94 -58.09
CA SER A 307 21.11 21.15 -59.52
C SER A 307 22.15 22.11 -60.11
N ALA A 308 21.99 22.49 -61.39
CA ALA A 308 22.87 23.44 -62.06
C ALA A 308 22.75 24.88 -61.51
N GLY A 309 21.66 25.23 -60.83
CA GLY A 309 21.40 26.59 -60.33
C GLY A 309 21.66 26.82 -58.84
N GLY A 310 22.02 25.79 -58.06
CA GLY A 310 22.30 25.98 -56.64
C GLY A 310 22.98 24.80 -55.93
N THR A 311 23.85 25.14 -54.96
CA THR A 311 24.58 24.17 -54.14
C THR A 311 23.74 23.68 -52.96
N THR A 312 23.15 22.50 -53.10
CA THR A 312 22.56 21.67 -52.04
C THR A 312 21.49 22.36 -51.18
N SER A 313 20.25 22.34 -51.66
CA SER A 313 19.08 22.48 -50.77
C SER A 313 19.02 21.28 -49.83
N LYS A 314 18.56 21.48 -48.59
CA LYS A 314 18.40 20.43 -47.58
C LYS A 314 17.18 20.71 -46.70
N GLU A 315 16.35 19.68 -46.52
CA GLU A 315 15.18 19.69 -45.63
C GLU A 315 15.26 18.49 -44.67
N THR A 316 14.70 18.62 -43.45
CA THR A 316 14.80 17.59 -42.42
C THR A 316 13.52 17.47 -41.59
N VAL A 317 13.03 16.25 -41.41
CA VAL A 317 11.84 15.95 -40.60
C VAL A 317 12.17 14.93 -39.50
N PRO A 318 11.95 15.26 -38.21
CA PRO A 318 12.04 14.29 -37.13
C PRO A 318 10.76 13.45 -37.09
N VAL A 319 10.89 12.13 -37.17
CA VAL A 319 9.77 11.18 -37.09
C VAL A 319 10.09 10.11 -36.05
N GLY A 320 9.33 10.11 -34.96
CA GLY A 320 9.25 8.99 -34.03
C GLY A 320 7.91 8.29 -34.22
N LEU A 321 7.96 6.96 -34.21
CA LEU A 321 6.77 6.12 -34.18
C LEU A 321 6.88 5.23 -32.94
N ASP A 322 5.80 5.16 -32.19
CA ASP A 322 5.66 4.25 -31.06
C ASP A 322 4.20 3.82 -30.95
N ALA A 323 3.90 2.59 -31.33
CA ALA A 323 2.57 1.98 -31.29
C ALA A 323 2.42 0.96 -30.15
N THR A 324 3.42 0.83 -29.28
CA THR A 324 3.47 -0.18 -28.21
C THR A 324 3.12 0.45 -26.85
N PRO A 325 2.02 0.03 -26.20
CA PRO A 325 1.70 0.47 -24.84
C PRO A 325 2.76 0.05 -23.81
N PRO A 326 2.96 0.81 -22.72
CA PRO A 326 3.88 0.45 -21.65
C PRO A 326 3.63 -0.95 -21.08
N GLU A 327 4.71 -1.70 -20.88
CA GLU A 327 4.70 -2.87 -20.01
C GLU A 327 4.56 -2.41 -18.55
N VAL A 328 3.79 -3.15 -17.76
CA VAL A 328 3.50 -2.84 -16.35
C VAL A 328 3.98 -3.99 -15.48
N SER A 329 4.64 -3.68 -14.36
CA SER A 329 5.06 -4.67 -13.38
C SER A 329 4.71 -4.24 -11.94
N TYR A 330 4.70 -5.19 -11.00
CA TYR A 330 4.48 -4.92 -9.58
C TYR A 330 5.82 -4.73 -8.86
N GLU A 331 5.96 -3.61 -8.15
CA GLU A 331 7.20 -3.23 -7.46
C GLU A 331 7.19 -3.64 -5.97
N GLY A 332 6.04 -3.46 -5.31
CA GLY A 332 5.87 -3.75 -3.88
C GLY A 332 4.59 -3.12 -3.32
N ALA A 333 4.38 -3.25 -2.02
CA ALA A 333 3.25 -2.65 -1.33
C ALA A 333 3.64 -2.19 0.09
N ASP A 334 2.88 -1.23 0.62
CA ASP A 334 3.00 -0.72 1.98
C ASP A 334 1.61 -0.61 2.65
N GLY A 335 1.58 -0.69 3.98
CA GLY A 335 0.37 -0.70 4.78
C GLY A 335 0.61 -1.18 6.23
N PRO A 336 -0.43 -1.25 7.08
CA PRO A 336 -0.28 -1.68 8.48
C PRO A 336 0.10 -3.16 8.59
N ALA A 337 1.40 -3.46 8.64
CA ALA A 337 1.91 -4.84 8.62
C ALA A 337 1.38 -5.69 9.81
N GLY A 338 0.69 -6.78 9.47
CA GLY A 338 0.18 -7.79 10.41
C GLY A 338 1.17 -8.93 10.66
N ASN A 339 0.67 -9.97 11.34
CA ASN A 339 1.36 -11.24 11.53
C ASN A 339 1.17 -12.15 10.29
N ASP A 340 2.00 -13.18 10.13
CA ASP A 340 1.88 -14.26 9.13
C ASP A 340 1.54 -13.86 7.66
N GLY A 341 1.95 -12.66 7.25
CA GLY A 341 1.75 -12.13 5.89
C GLY A 341 0.42 -11.40 5.67
N TRP A 342 -0.35 -11.14 6.73
CA TRP A 342 -1.53 -10.28 6.73
C TRP A 342 -1.17 -8.79 6.84
N TYR A 343 -2.15 -7.93 6.52
CA TYR A 343 -2.15 -6.51 6.85
C TYR A 343 -3.39 -6.17 7.69
N ARG A 344 -3.20 -5.36 8.74
CA ARG A 344 -4.23 -4.86 9.66
C ARG A 344 -4.89 -3.56 9.18
N GLY A 345 -5.27 -3.53 7.90
CA GLY A 345 -5.88 -2.37 7.26
C GLY A 345 -5.44 -2.16 5.80
N PRO A 346 -5.82 -1.03 5.19
CA PRO A 346 -5.66 -0.82 3.76
C PRO A 346 -4.22 -0.92 3.25
N VAL A 347 -4.05 -1.59 2.10
CA VAL A 347 -2.76 -1.84 1.46
C VAL A 347 -2.63 -0.98 0.21
N THR A 348 -1.50 -0.28 0.06
CA THR A 348 -1.16 0.49 -1.14
C THR A 348 -0.12 -0.26 -1.94
N ALA A 349 -0.53 -0.83 -3.07
CA ALA A 349 0.35 -1.49 -4.03
C ALA A 349 0.92 -0.48 -5.02
N THR A 350 2.23 -0.55 -5.28
CA THR A 350 2.95 0.27 -6.25
C THR A 350 3.36 -0.57 -7.44
N PHE A 351 3.16 0.01 -8.62
CA PHE A 351 3.45 -0.59 -9.92
C PHE A 351 4.44 0.30 -10.67
N THR A 352 5.29 -0.32 -11.47
CA THR A 352 6.17 0.36 -12.43
C THR A 352 5.62 0.24 -13.83
N GLY A 353 5.76 1.30 -14.63
CA GLY A 353 5.48 1.31 -16.06
C GLY A 353 6.76 1.56 -16.83
N THR A 354 7.05 0.71 -17.82
CA THR A 354 8.23 0.82 -18.69
C THR A 354 7.81 0.77 -20.15
N ASP A 355 8.28 1.73 -20.93
CA ASP A 355 8.30 1.66 -22.38
C ASP A 355 9.75 1.82 -22.88
N ALA A 356 10.05 1.21 -24.03
CA ALA A 356 11.36 1.15 -24.66
C ALA A 356 11.57 2.17 -25.80
N THR A 357 10.51 2.82 -26.30
CA THR A 357 10.53 3.60 -27.54
C THR A 357 10.36 5.10 -27.32
N SER A 358 9.22 5.55 -26.79
CA SER A 358 8.97 6.96 -26.43
C SER A 358 9.20 7.24 -24.95
N GLY A 359 9.17 6.20 -24.11
CA GLY A 359 9.40 6.24 -22.67
C GLY A 359 8.12 6.53 -21.87
N PRO A 360 7.98 5.99 -20.65
CA PRO A 360 6.76 6.09 -19.85
C PRO A 360 6.52 7.52 -19.37
N ALA A 361 5.29 8.02 -19.51
CA ALA A 361 4.89 9.35 -19.04
C ALA A 361 4.84 9.45 -17.49
N SER A 362 4.69 8.32 -16.80
CA SER A 362 5.04 8.14 -15.40
C SER A 362 5.69 6.77 -15.19
N GLN A 363 6.86 6.73 -14.53
CA GLN A 363 7.58 5.48 -14.25
C GLN A 363 6.90 4.65 -13.17
N THR A 364 6.16 5.27 -12.24
CA THR A 364 5.44 4.61 -11.15
C THR A 364 4.02 5.14 -10.99
N ALA A 365 3.14 4.28 -10.49
CA ALA A 365 1.80 4.65 -10.01
C ALA A 365 1.35 3.62 -8.96
N SER A 366 0.53 4.05 -8.01
CA SER A 366 0.05 3.21 -6.92
C SER A 366 -1.47 3.15 -6.87
N ALA A 367 -2.01 2.07 -6.32
CA ALA A 367 -3.43 1.90 -6.02
C ALA A 367 -3.59 1.32 -4.61
N THR A 368 -4.54 1.86 -3.85
CA THR A 368 -4.86 1.41 -2.49
C THR A 368 -6.14 0.58 -2.51
N THR A 369 -6.23 -0.43 -1.65
CA THR A 369 -7.49 -1.16 -1.42
C THR A 369 -8.58 -0.23 -0.90
N ALA A 370 -9.84 -0.61 -1.08
CA ALA A 370 -10.94 0.11 -0.46
C ALA A 370 -10.81 0.10 1.08
N ASP A 371 -11.30 1.15 1.73
CA ASP A 371 -11.35 1.21 3.19
C ASP A 371 -12.33 0.16 3.74
N GLY A 372 -11.95 -0.52 4.82
CA GLY A 372 -12.68 -1.67 5.36
C GLY A 372 -12.74 -2.90 4.45
N ALA A 373 -11.83 -3.06 3.48
CA ALA A 373 -11.74 -4.27 2.65
C ALA A 373 -10.92 -5.38 3.35
N GLU A 374 -11.56 -6.50 3.67
CA GLU A 374 -10.98 -7.63 4.42
C GLU A 374 -11.19 -8.96 3.68
N GLY A 375 -10.19 -9.84 3.73
CA GLY A 375 -10.19 -11.15 3.09
C GLY A 375 -8.79 -11.73 2.84
N GLU A 376 -8.75 -13.04 2.63
CA GLU A 376 -7.56 -13.83 2.26
C GLU A 376 -6.89 -13.42 0.93
N ALA A 377 -7.63 -12.76 0.03
CA ALA A 377 -7.18 -12.48 -1.33
C ALA A 377 -7.80 -11.19 -1.92
N ILE A 378 -7.60 -10.05 -1.24
CA ILE A 378 -8.03 -8.74 -1.75
C ILE A 378 -7.15 -8.32 -2.93
N GLU A 379 -7.73 -8.30 -4.13
CA GLU A 379 -7.06 -7.87 -5.36
C GLU A 379 -6.85 -6.34 -5.41
N VAL A 380 -5.61 -5.92 -5.66
CA VAL A 380 -5.30 -4.58 -6.20
C VAL A 380 -4.90 -4.73 -7.66
N ARG A 381 -5.43 -3.83 -8.50
CA ARG A 381 -5.26 -3.80 -9.94
C ARG A 381 -4.40 -2.60 -10.32
N SER A 382 -3.44 -2.79 -11.22
CA SER A 382 -2.53 -1.73 -11.66
C SER A 382 -3.31 -0.55 -12.27
N PRO A 383 -2.92 0.71 -11.98
CA PRO A 383 -3.38 1.86 -12.75
C PRO A 383 -3.08 1.71 -14.25
N VAL A 384 -3.75 2.52 -15.07
CA VAL A 384 -3.36 2.70 -16.48
C VAL A 384 -2.05 3.49 -16.52
N PHE A 385 -1.06 2.95 -17.22
CA PHE A 385 0.16 3.67 -17.58
C PHE A 385 0.05 4.14 -19.02
N SER A 386 0.68 5.27 -19.32
CA SER A 386 0.82 5.78 -20.69
C SER A 386 2.27 6.13 -21.00
N ASP A 387 2.65 6.06 -22.25
CA ASP A 387 3.95 6.50 -22.76
C ASP A 387 3.92 7.97 -23.23
N THR A 388 5.03 8.45 -23.76
CA THR A 388 5.20 9.83 -24.24
C THR A 388 4.56 10.08 -25.61
N ALA A 389 4.32 9.02 -26.39
CA ALA A 389 3.53 9.04 -27.63
C ALA A 389 2.02 8.95 -27.37
N GLY A 390 1.58 8.60 -26.16
CA GLY A 390 0.20 8.53 -25.73
C GLY A 390 -0.50 7.19 -25.95
N ASN A 391 0.21 6.08 -26.18
CA ASN A 391 -0.43 4.77 -26.01
C ASN A 391 -0.65 4.50 -24.51
N ALA A 392 -1.55 3.58 -24.19
CA ALA A 392 -1.98 3.32 -22.82
C ALA A 392 -2.14 1.82 -22.56
N SER A 393 -1.62 1.35 -21.42
CA SER A 393 -1.78 -0.03 -20.97
C SER A 393 -3.21 -0.29 -20.48
N ALA A 394 -3.59 -1.57 -20.41
CA ALA A 394 -4.91 -1.94 -19.91
C ALA A 394 -5.03 -1.65 -18.39
N LEU A 395 -6.20 -1.15 -17.96
CA LEU A 395 -6.50 -1.02 -16.53
C LEU A 395 -6.46 -2.41 -15.88
N GLY A 396 -5.60 -2.58 -14.86
CA GLY A 396 -5.37 -3.89 -14.25
C GLY A 396 -4.58 -4.87 -15.12
N ALA A 397 -3.69 -4.38 -15.99
CA ALA A 397 -2.72 -5.21 -16.72
C ALA A 397 -1.90 -6.12 -15.78
N VAL A 398 -1.61 -5.65 -14.56
CA VAL A 398 -1.13 -6.49 -13.46
C VAL A 398 -2.15 -6.48 -12.32
N ILE A 399 -2.30 -7.61 -11.66
CA ILE A 399 -3.15 -7.81 -10.47
C ILE A 399 -2.28 -8.47 -9.40
N HIS A 400 -2.38 -8.00 -8.16
CA HIS A 400 -1.75 -8.61 -6.99
C HIS A 400 -2.78 -8.77 -5.86
N SER A 401 -2.70 -9.85 -5.09
CA SER A 401 -3.68 -10.17 -4.03
C SER A 401 -3.03 -10.11 -2.65
N PHE A 402 -3.70 -9.46 -1.71
CA PHE A 402 -3.22 -9.31 -0.32
C PHE A 402 -4.18 -9.98 0.67
N LYS A 403 -3.58 -10.55 1.73
CA LYS A 403 -4.26 -10.95 2.96
C LYS A 403 -4.51 -9.70 3.80
N ILE A 404 -5.77 -9.32 4.03
CA ILE A 404 -6.12 -8.14 4.84
C ILE A 404 -7.19 -8.50 5.87
N ASP A 405 -6.96 -8.15 7.12
CA ASP A 405 -7.91 -8.32 8.22
C ASP A 405 -7.58 -7.28 9.30
N ALA A 406 -8.50 -6.35 9.55
CA ALA A 406 -8.37 -5.29 10.56
C ALA A 406 -9.35 -5.50 11.74
N THR A 407 -10.03 -6.64 11.81
CA THR A 407 -11.15 -6.87 12.73
C THR A 407 -10.74 -7.77 13.88
N ALA A 408 -10.61 -7.16 15.07
CA ALA A 408 -10.27 -7.88 16.30
C ALA A 408 -11.27 -9.01 16.64
N PRO A 409 -10.79 -10.17 17.14
CA PRO A 409 -11.63 -11.36 17.35
C PRO A 409 -12.72 -11.13 18.40
N SER A 410 -13.94 -11.59 18.13
CA SER A 410 -15.02 -11.55 19.11
C SER A 410 -14.77 -12.58 20.22
N VAL A 411 -14.84 -12.14 21.49
CA VAL A 411 -14.60 -13.00 22.67
C VAL A 411 -15.91 -13.25 23.42
N ALA A 412 -16.22 -14.51 23.69
CA ALA A 412 -17.41 -14.94 24.43
C ALA A 412 -17.05 -15.88 25.59
N TYR A 413 -17.82 -15.80 26.68
CA TYR A 413 -17.76 -16.78 27.77
C TYR A 413 -18.44 -18.10 27.37
N THR A 414 -17.80 -19.22 27.69
CA THR A 414 -18.20 -20.55 27.20
C THR A 414 -18.65 -21.48 28.33
N ALA A 415 -17.84 -21.63 29.38
CA ALA A 415 -18.10 -22.56 30.49
C ALA A 415 -17.25 -22.25 31.74
N ALA A 416 -17.68 -22.75 32.91
CA ALA A 416 -16.83 -22.90 34.09
C ALA A 416 -16.15 -24.28 34.07
N ASP A 417 -15.04 -24.44 34.80
CA ASP A 417 -14.33 -25.71 34.94
C ASP A 417 -15.15 -26.83 35.60
N ARG A 418 -16.16 -26.45 36.41
CA ARG A 418 -17.05 -27.36 37.13
C ARG A 418 -18.42 -26.73 37.39
N ALA A 419 -19.39 -27.56 37.74
CA ALA A 419 -20.67 -27.11 38.27
C ALA A 419 -20.52 -26.60 39.72
N PRO A 420 -21.42 -25.72 40.21
CA PRO A 420 -21.44 -25.35 41.62
C PRO A 420 -21.90 -26.51 42.51
N ASN A 421 -21.62 -26.38 43.80
CA ASN A 421 -22.04 -27.28 44.86
C ASN A 421 -23.56 -27.19 45.12
N ALA A 422 -24.09 -28.02 46.02
CA ALA A 422 -25.51 -28.37 46.07
C ALA A 422 -26.51 -27.20 46.24
N LYS A 423 -26.06 -26.05 46.76
CA LYS A 423 -26.88 -24.83 46.94
C LYS A 423 -26.60 -23.73 45.89
N GLY A 424 -25.79 -24.01 44.87
CA GLY A 424 -25.42 -23.06 43.82
C GLY A 424 -24.24 -22.14 44.15
N TRP A 425 -23.38 -22.54 45.10
CA TRP A 425 -22.14 -21.86 45.51
C TRP A 425 -20.89 -22.68 45.14
N TYR A 426 -19.69 -22.10 45.23
CA TYR A 426 -18.40 -22.78 45.07
C TYR A 426 -17.48 -22.52 46.28
N ASN A 427 -16.93 -23.58 46.88
CA ASN A 427 -15.92 -23.56 47.95
C ASN A 427 -14.46 -23.47 47.48
N ALA A 428 -14.24 -23.04 46.23
CA ALA A 428 -12.91 -22.82 45.66
C ALA A 428 -13.01 -21.83 44.49
N PRO A 429 -11.91 -21.18 44.07
CA PRO A 429 -11.89 -20.34 42.87
C PRO A 429 -12.45 -21.07 41.64
N VAL A 430 -13.13 -20.33 40.75
CA VAL A 430 -13.74 -20.85 39.52
C VAL A 430 -12.91 -20.42 38.32
N THR A 431 -12.63 -21.36 37.42
CA THR A 431 -11.92 -21.07 36.18
C THR A 431 -12.91 -20.96 35.03
N ALA A 432 -13.09 -19.74 34.53
CA ALA A 432 -13.92 -19.44 33.39
C ALA A 432 -13.14 -19.69 32.09
N THR A 433 -13.77 -20.40 31.16
CA THR A 433 -13.29 -20.63 29.79
C THR A 433 -13.99 -19.66 28.85
N PHE A 434 -13.19 -19.06 27.97
CA PHE A 434 -13.63 -18.13 26.94
C PHE A 434 -13.20 -18.65 25.56
N THR A 435 -14.03 -18.39 24.57
CA THR A 435 -13.76 -18.70 23.16
C THR A 435 -13.60 -17.40 22.40
N GLY A 436 -12.49 -17.27 21.66
CA GLY A 436 -12.29 -16.21 20.68
C GLY A 436 -12.67 -16.71 19.29
N THR A 437 -13.36 -15.89 18.52
CA THR A 437 -13.69 -16.17 17.11
C THR A 437 -13.51 -14.91 16.26
N ASP A 438 -12.68 -15.04 15.22
CA ASP A 438 -12.67 -14.16 14.06
C ASP A 438 -13.17 -14.93 12.81
N ALA A 439 -13.62 -14.19 11.79
CA ALA A 439 -14.22 -14.66 10.55
C ALA A 439 -13.32 -14.49 9.30
N VAL A 440 -12.18 -13.79 9.39
CA VAL A 440 -11.31 -13.44 8.25
C VAL A 440 -9.95 -14.14 8.33
N SER A 441 -9.12 -13.85 9.33
CA SER A 441 -7.85 -14.56 9.59
C SER A 441 -7.99 -15.69 10.61
N GLY A 442 -9.01 -15.63 11.47
CA GLY A 442 -9.30 -16.59 12.52
C GLY A 442 -8.51 -16.35 13.82
N PRO A 443 -8.96 -16.90 14.96
CA PRO A 443 -8.32 -16.67 16.25
C PRO A 443 -6.97 -17.41 16.33
N ALA A 444 -5.89 -16.72 16.71
CA ALA A 444 -4.57 -17.34 16.91
C ALA A 444 -4.60 -18.36 18.06
N VAL A 445 -5.45 -18.13 19.07
CA VAL A 445 -5.80 -19.09 20.12
C VAL A 445 -7.31 -19.14 20.29
N ALA A 446 -7.95 -20.22 19.84
CA ALA A 446 -9.42 -20.35 19.85
C ALA A 446 -10.06 -20.34 21.26
N THR A 447 -9.35 -20.79 22.30
CA THR A 447 -9.87 -20.86 23.67
C THR A 447 -8.80 -20.53 24.71
N GLN A 448 -9.16 -19.70 25.69
CA GLN A 448 -8.32 -19.37 26.84
C GLN A 448 -9.13 -19.42 28.14
N THR A 449 -8.44 -19.44 29.28
CA THR A 449 -9.04 -19.51 30.61
C THR A 449 -8.51 -18.42 31.53
N ALA A 450 -9.35 -17.97 32.45
CA ALA A 450 -8.97 -17.14 33.59
C ALA A 450 -9.65 -17.66 34.86
N THR A 451 -9.02 -17.47 36.02
CA THR A 451 -9.54 -17.93 37.32
C THR A 451 -10.00 -16.73 38.14
N SER A 452 -11.10 -16.89 38.88
CA SER A 452 -11.63 -15.87 39.79
C SER A 452 -10.64 -15.51 40.90
N ASP A 453 -10.47 -14.22 41.15
CA ASP A 453 -9.85 -13.73 42.39
C ASP A 453 -10.95 -13.40 43.42
N GLY A 454 -10.62 -13.58 44.70
CA GLY A 454 -11.53 -13.35 45.83
C GLY A 454 -12.78 -14.24 45.88
N GLU A 455 -13.79 -13.74 46.60
CA GLU A 455 -15.05 -14.41 46.92
C GLU A 455 -16.21 -13.39 46.86
N GLY A 456 -17.46 -13.88 46.76
CA GLY A 456 -18.65 -13.04 46.73
C GLY A 456 -19.86 -13.70 46.07
N ALA A 457 -21.04 -13.12 46.28
CA ALA A 457 -22.31 -13.61 45.74
C ALA A 457 -22.52 -13.34 44.24
N ALA A 458 -21.60 -12.61 43.59
CA ALA A 458 -21.65 -12.24 42.18
C ALA A 458 -20.25 -11.92 41.62
N VAL A 459 -19.29 -12.83 41.83
CA VAL A 459 -17.93 -12.71 41.26
C VAL A 459 -17.99 -12.89 39.75
N VAL A 460 -17.39 -11.97 38.99
CA VAL A 460 -17.26 -12.06 37.53
C VAL A 460 -15.79 -12.23 37.19
N VAL A 461 -15.48 -13.19 36.33
CA VAL A 461 -14.16 -13.37 35.74
C VAL A 461 -14.15 -12.64 34.39
N GLY A 462 -13.12 -11.82 34.16
CA GLY A 462 -12.86 -11.25 32.84
C GLY A 462 -11.98 -12.18 32.00
N SER A 463 -12.21 -12.21 30.68
CA SER A 463 -11.34 -12.94 29.76
C SER A 463 -9.91 -12.38 29.75
N PRO A 464 -8.90 -13.19 29.41
CA PRO A 464 -7.67 -12.69 28.82
C PRO A 464 -7.95 -11.89 27.53
N ALA A 465 -6.95 -11.17 27.04
CA ALA A 465 -6.97 -10.62 25.68
C ALA A 465 -6.84 -11.76 24.65
N PHE A 466 -7.43 -11.60 23.48
CA PHE A 466 -7.32 -12.53 22.37
C PHE A 466 -6.72 -11.83 21.14
N GLU A 467 -5.92 -12.58 20.37
CA GLU A 467 -5.30 -12.13 19.13
C GLU A 467 -5.77 -13.04 17.98
N ASP A 468 -5.97 -12.49 16.79
CA ASP A 468 -6.21 -13.24 15.55
C ASP A 468 -4.89 -13.54 14.80
N VAL A 469 -4.96 -14.24 13.66
CA VAL A 469 -3.77 -14.60 12.87
C VAL A 469 -3.19 -13.39 12.11
N ALA A 470 -3.94 -12.31 11.94
CA ALA A 470 -3.43 -11.04 11.41
C ALA A 470 -2.74 -10.16 12.48
N GLY A 471 -2.96 -10.45 13.76
CA GLY A 471 -2.45 -9.72 14.91
C GLY A 471 -3.31 -8.55 15.37
N ASN A 472 -4.62 -8.52 15.09
CA ASN A 472 -5.53 -7.58 15.77
C ASN A 472 -5.89 -8.15 17.15
N ILE A 473 -6.05 -7.26 18.13
CA ILE A 473 -6.21 -7.64 19.54
C ILE A 473 -7.59 -7.22 20.04
N ALA A 474 -8.32 -8.20 20.59
CA ALA A 474 -9.46 -7.97 21.43
C ALA A 474 -8.99 -7.87 22.89
N GLU A 475 -9.18 -6.68 23.47
CA GLU A 475 -8.73 -6.36 24.83
C GLU A 475 -9.34 -7.28 25.90
N ALA A 476 -8.61 -7.45 27.00
CA ALA A 476 -9.02 -8.28 28.12
C ALA A 476 -10.29 -7.75 28.81
N GLY A 477 -11.10 -8.65 29.37
CA GLY A 477 -12.24 -8.29 30.23
C GLY A 477 -13.64 -8.64 29.70
N ALA A 478 -13.77 -9.49 28.67
CA ALA A 478 -15.09 -10.04 28.33
C ALA A 478 -15.64 -10.84 29.52
N ALA A 479 -16.87 -10.56 29.95
CA ALA A 479 -17.39 -11.04 31.24
C ALA A 479 -17.88 -12.49 31.20
N SER A 480 -17.54 -13.27 32.23
CA SER A 480 -18.23 -14.51 32.58
C SER A 480 -19.64 -14.26 33.12
N VAL A 481 -20.39 -15.33 33.36
CA VAL A 481 -21.55 -15.27 34.26
C VAL A 481 -21.13 -14.95 35.69
N ASN A 482 -22.05 -14.42 36.50
CA ASN A 482 -21.87 -14.21 37.93
C ASN A 482 -21.73 -15.55 38.67
N TYR A 483 -20.59 -15.78 39.31
CA TYR A 483 -20.37 -16.89 40.22
C TYR A 483 -20.71 -16.50 41.67
N LYS A 484 -21.16 -17.48 42.43
CA LYS A 484 -21.32 -17.41 43.88
C LYS A 484 -20.18 -18.19 44.52
N ILE A 485 -19.15 -17.49 44.98
CA ILE A 485 -17.94 -18.10 45.53
C ILE A 485 -17.85 -17.71 47.01
N ASP A 486 -17.54 -18.66 47.87
CA ASP A 486 -17.29 -18.44 49.30
C ASP A 486 -16.18 -19.40 49.73
N LEU A 487 -15.07 -18.88 50.24
CA LEU A 487 -13.86 -19.66 50.50
C LEU A 487 -13.63 -19.93 52.00
N LYS A 488 -14.57 -19.50 52.86
CA LYS A 488 -14.42 -19.52 54.31
C LYS A 488 -15.27 -20.61 54.95
N ALA A 489 -14.70 -21.32 55.92
CA ALA A 489 -15.48 -22.16 56.81
C ALA A 489 -16.22 -21.29 57.85
N PRO A 490 -17.47 -21.63 58.22
CA PRO A 490 -18.28 -20.81 59.11
C PRO A 490 -17.69 -20.77 60.52
N SER A 491 -17.73 -19.59 61.15
CA SER A 491 -17.38 -19.43 62.57
C SER A 491 -18.35 -20.18 63.48
N VAL A 492 -17.89 -20.58 64.66
CA VAL A 492 -18.69 -21.28 65.69
C VAL A 492 -18.45 -20.61 67.04
N ALA A 493 -19.49 -20.54 67.87
CA ALA A 493 -19.41 -20.05 69.24
C ALA A 493 -20.26 -20.92 70.18
N PHE A 494 -19.77 -21.20 71.38
CA PHE A 494 -20.60 -21.70 72.48
C PHE A 494 -21.58 -20.61 72.95
N THR A 495 -22.84 -20.98 73.21
CA THR A 495 -23.91 -20.02 73.55
C THR A 495 -24.73 -20.36 74.80
N GLY A 496 -24.61 -21.56 75.36
CA GLY A 496 -25.24 -21.88 76.65
C GLY A 496 -25.23 -23.36 77.02
N LEU A 497 -25.33 -23.65 78.32
CA LEU A 497 -25.64 -24.97 78.88
C LEU A 497 -27.09 -24.97 79.38
N SER A 498 -27.79 -26.10 79.26
CA SER A 498 -29.11 -26.32 79.85
C SER A 498 -29.25 -27.75 80.37
N GLY A 499 -30.03 -27.94 81.43
CA GLY A 499 -30.21 -29.22 82.11
C GLY A 499 -30.74 -29.01 83.53
N ASP A 500 -31.18 -30.09 84.18
CA ASP A 500 -31.77 -30.03 85.52
C ASP A 500 -30.74 -29.57 86.56
N GLN A 501 -31.05 -28.47 87.25
CA GLN A 501 -30.16 -27.86 88.24
C GLN A 501 -30.22 -28.61 89.57
N GLY A 502 -29.05 -29.04 90.05
CA GLY A 502 -28.83 -29.47 91.42
C GLY A 502 -28.44 -28.30 92.33
N ALA A 503 -27.87 -28.64 93.48
CA ALA A 503 -27.20 -27.71 94.39
C ALA A 503 -25.74 -27.45 93.96
N ASN A 504 -25.16 -26.38 94.51
CA ASN A 504 -23.71 -26.09 94.48
C ASN A 504 -23.04 -26.06 93.08
N GLY A 505 -23.80 -25.83 92.01
CA GLY A 505 -23.28 -25.77 90.64
C GLY A 505 -23.22 -27.11 89.90
N TRP A 506 -23.79 -28.17 90.48
CA TRP A 506 -23.97 -29.47 89.83
C TRP A 506 -25.29 -29.53 89.05
N PHE A 507 -25.32 -30.35 88.01
CA PHE A 507 -26.54 -30.78 87.32
C PHE A 507 -26.92 -32.19 87.78
N THR A 508 -28.22 -32.46 87.94
CA THR A 508 -28.74 -33.77 88.41
C THR A 508 -29.32 -34.63 87.29
N GLY A 509 -29.13 -34.19 86.04
CA GLY A 509 -29.54 -34.86 84.80
C GLY A 509 -28.63 -34.47 83.63
N PRO A 510 -28.84 -35.05 82.42
CA PRO A 510 -28.01 -34.77 81.25
C PRO A 510 -27.99 -33.29 80.85
N VAL A 511 -26.81 -32.79 80.52
CA VAL A 511 -26.57 -31.37 80.19
C VAL A 511 -26.42 -31.21 78.69
N THR A 512 -27.15 -30.25 78.12
CA THR A 512 -27.08 -29.90 76.70
C THR A 512 -26.28 -28.62 76.52
N ALA A 513 -25.16 -28.70 75.81
CA ALA A 513 -24.43 -27.54 75.31
C ALA A 513 -24.99 -27.10 73.96
N THR A 514 -25.22 -25.80 73.81
CA THR A 514 -25.73 -25.16 72.59
C THR A 514 -24.63 -24.35 71.93
N PHE A 515 -24.40 -24.60 70.65
CA PHE A 515 -23.44 -23.90 69.81
C PHE A 515 -24.19 -23.19 68.69
N THR A 516 -23.81 -21.94 68.42
CA THR A 516 -24.31 -21.16 67.31
C THR A 516 -23.18 -20.99 66.30
N GLY A 517 -23.44 -21.33 65.05
CA GLY A 517 -22.57 -20.99 63.93
C GLY A 517 -22.95 -19.63 63.36
N SER A 518 -21.97 -18.93 62.79
CA SER A 518 -22.19 -17.70 62.02
C SER A 518 -21.31 -17.69 60.78
N ASP A 519 -21.90 -17.24 59.67
CA ASP A 519 -21.24 -17.13 58.37
C ASP A 519 -21.46 -15.74 57.77
N GLU A 520 -20.50 -15.27 56.96
CA GLU A 520 -20.49 -13.91 56.40
C GLU A 520 -21.13 -13.82 54.99
N LEU A 521 -21.27 -14.93 54.25
CA LEU A 521 -21.44 -14.86 52.80
C LEU A 521 -22.42 -15.90 52.20
N SER A 522 -22.12 -17.20 52.23
CA SER A 522 -23.02 -18.22 51.67
C SER A 522 -24.17 -18.59 52.61
N GLY A 523 -24.01 -18.38 53.91
CA GLY A 523 -24.96 -18.68 54.97
C GLY A 523 -24.94 -20.16 55.39
N LEU A 524 -25.53 -20.47 56.55
CA LEU A 524 -25.53 -21.82 57.13
C LEU A 524 -26.75 -22.66 56.73
N GLU A 525 -26.56 -23.97 56.54
CA GLU A 525 -27.68 -24.92 56.48
C GLU A 525 -28.38 -25.07 57.86
N THR A 526 -27.63 -24.92 58.95
CA THR A 526 -28.18 -24.98 60.32
C THR A 526 -27.35 -24.11 61.25
N ALA A 527 -27.93 -22.98 61.69
CA ALA A 527 -27.26 -21.98 62.51
C ALA A 527 -27.05 -22.39 63.98
N VAL A 528 -27.83 -23.33 64.53
CA VAL A 528 -27.73 -23.77 65.93
C VAL A 528 -27.66 -25.29 65.99
N LYS A 529 -26.65 -25.83 66.68
CA LYS A 529 -26.47 -27.27 66.92
C LYS A 529 -26.16 -27.53 68.38
N THR A 530 -26.54 -28.70 68.88
CA THR A 530 -26.37 -29.08 70.29
C THR A 530 -25.49 -30.32 70.45
N SER A 531 -24.89 -30.44 71.63
CA SER A 531 -24.18 -31.62 72.11
C SER A 531 -24.70 -31.94 73.52
N VAL A 532 -24.73 -33.21 73.94
CA VAL A 532 -25.37 -33.64 75.20
C VAL A 532 -24.41 -34.52 76.01
N SER A 533 -24.33 -34.31 77.32
CA SER A 533 -23.49 -35.11 78.21
C SER A 533 -23.98 -36.55 78.34
N HIS A 534 -23.06 -37.44 78.69
CA HIS A 534 -23.36 -38.84 78.94
C HIS A 534 -22.50 -39.34 80.10
N GLY A 535 -23.12 -40.04 81.05
CA GLY A 535 -22.51 -40.29 82.36
C GLY A 535 -22.47 -39.04 83.26
N GLU A 536 -21.63 -39.12 84.27
CA GLU A 536 -21.49 -38.17 85.38
C GLU A 536 -20.01 -37.88 85.68
N GLY A 537 -19.73 -36.85 86.49
CA GLY A 537 -18.37 -36.43 86.84
C GLY A 537 -18.21 -34.92 87.02
N SER A 538 -17.05 -34.50 87.52
CA SER A 538 -16.64 -33.08 87.58
C SER A 538 -15.93 -32.65 86.30
N ASP A 539 -15.88 -31.34 86.07
CA ASP A 539 -15.11 -30.67 85.01
C ASP A 539 -15.40 -31.19 83.59
N MET A 540 -16.61 -31.72 83.37
CA MET A 540 -17.08 -32.18 82.07
C MET A 540 -17.14 -31.01 81.08
N VAL A 541 -16.70 -31.24 79.85
CA VAL A 541 -16.83 -30.28 78.74
C VAL A 541 -17.51 -30.96 77.56
N LEU A 542 -18.32 -30.20 76.83
CA LEU A 542 -18.95 -30.63 75.59
C LEU A 542 -18.31 -29.90 74.42
N ALA A 543 -18.01 -30.65 73.36
CA ALA A 543 -17.42 -30.14 72.14
C ALA A 543 -18.48 -29.83 71.08
N SER A 544 -18.19 -28.88 70.21
CA SER A 544 -19.09 -28.45 69.13
C SER A 544 -19.27 -29.54 68.07
N PRO A 545 -20.50 -29.78 67.57
CA PRO A 545 -20.70 -30.46 66.29
C PRO A 545 -20.03 -29.69 65.15
N ALA A 546 -19.78 -30.35 64.02
CA ALA A 546 -19.29 -29.68 62.81
C ALA A 546 -20.35 -28.72 62.23
N PHE A 547 -19.93 -27.58 61.71
CA PHE A 547 -20.78 -26.60 61.02
C PHE A 547 -20.37 -26.47 59.55
N THR A 548 -21.35 -26.45 58.67
CA THR A 548 -21.18 -26.40 57.22
C THR A 548 -22.09 -25.31 56.67
N ASP A 549 -21.54 -24.51 55.75
CA ASP A 549 -22.23 -23.42 55.08
C ASP A 549 -23.05 -23.91 53.85
N ASN A 550 -23.43 -23.01 52.94
CA ASN A 550 -24.10 -23.37 51.68
C ASN A 550 -23.13 -23.55 50.49
N ALA A 551 -21.84 -23.29 50.68
CA ALA A 551 -20.77 -23.58 49.72
C ALA A 551 -20.12 -24.95 49.95
N ASP A 552 -20.49 -25.66 51.02
CA ASP A 552 -19.88 -26.89 51.53
C ASP A 552 -18.50 -26.67 52.21
N ASN A 553 -18.16 -25.43 52.61
CA ASN A 553 -17.05 -25.20 53.56
C ASN A 553 -17.48 -25.68 54.95
N THR A 554 -16.57 -26.37 55.66
CA THR A 554 -16.91 -27.02 56.95
C THR A 554 -15.89 -26.68 58.03
N THR A 555 -16.37 -26.08 59.12
CA THR A 555 -15.64 -26.02 60.39
C THR A 555 -15.82 -27.36 61.11
N PRO A 556 -14.73 -28.08 61.45
CA PRO A 556 -14.81 -29.44 61.96
C PRO A 556 -15.46 -29.52 63.35
N ALA A 557 -15.88 -30.72 63.73
CA ALA A 557 -16.31 -30.98 65.09
C ALA A 557 -15.14 -30.76 66.07
N ASN A 558 -15.46 -30.35 67.30
CA ASN A 558 -14.52 -29.96 68.35
C ASN A 558 -13.68 -28.69 68.04
N ALA A 559 -14.14 -27.84 67.12
CA ALA A 559 -13.56 -26.51 66.92
C ALA A 559 -13.80 -25.56 68.11
N GLU A 560 -14.89 -25.76 68.85
CA GLU A 560 -15.22 -25.02 70.07
C GLU A 560 -15.69 -25.95 71.20
N THR A 561 -15.65 -25.47 72.44
CA THR A 561 -16.05 -26.22 73.64
C THR A 561 -16.89 -25.39 74.60
N SER A 562 -17.77 -26.03 75.36
CA SER A 562 -18.41 -25.40 76.51
C SER A 562 -17.39 -25.08 77.62
N PRO A 563 -17.70 -24.14 78.53
CA PRO A 563 -17.11 -24.14 79.86
C PRO A 563 -17.26 -25.50 80.55
N ALA A 564 -16.41 -25.76 81.54
CA ALA A 564 -16.50 -26.92 82.41
C ALA A 564 -17.78 -26.89 83.26
N PHE A 565 -18.42 -28.05 83.44
CA PHE A 565 -19.60 -28.24 84.29
C PHE A 565 -19.56 -29.59 85.00
N ASN A 566 -20.33 -29.72 86.08
CA ASN A 566 -20.35 -30.93 86.91
C ASN A 566 -21.71 -31.61 86.82
N VAL A 567 -21.75 -32.94 86.72
CA VAL A 567 -22.99 -33.74 86.65
C VAL A 567 -22.93 -34.86 87.66
N ASP A 568 -24.01 -35.07 88.39
CA ASP A 568 -24.17 -36.17 89.35
C ASP A 568 -25.52 -36.88 89.11
N LEU A 569 -25.46 -38.17 88.76
CA LEU A 569 -26.62 -39.01 88.49
C LEU A 569 -26.86 -40.05 89.60
N THR A 570 -25.97 -40.11 90.61
CA THR A 570 -25.91 -41.15 91.63
C THR A 570 -26.46 -40.64 92.96
N ASP A 571 -27.48 -41.31 93.50
CA ASP A 571 -28.01 -40.96 94.82
C ASP A 571 -27.03 -41.42 95.94
N PRO A 572 -26.82 -40.62 97.00
CA PRO A 572 -25.81 -40.89 98.02
C PRO A 572 -26.23 -42.08 98.89
N VAL A 573 -25.29 -42.81 99.47
CA VAL A 573 -25.60 -43.94 100.35
C VAL A 573 -25.65 -43.50 101.81
N ALA A 574 -26.83 -43.62 102.43
CA ALA A 574 -27.03 -43.42 103.88
C ALA A 574 -26.66 -44.69 104.67
N THR A 575 -25.86 -44.55 105.73
CA THR A 575 -25.46 -45.66 106.63
C THR A 575 -25.61 -45.25 108.09
N PHE A 576 -26.31 -46.05 108.91
CA PHE A 576 -26.37 -45.84 110.37
C PHE A 576 -25.02 -46.21 111.03
N ASP A 577 -24.63 -45.48 112.07
CA ASP A 577 -23.43 -45.80 112.87
C ASP A 577 -23.61 -47.08 113.71
N SER A 578 -24.86 -47.43 114.04
CA SER A 578 -25.21 -48.47 114.98
C SER A 578 -26.65 -48.96 114.77
N VAL A 579 -26.87 -50.25 115.02
CA VAL A 579 -28.22 -50.85 114.99
C VAL A 579 -28.86 -50.67 116.37
N LEU A 580 -29.94 -49.88 116.44
CA LEU A 580 -30.69 -49.69 117.67
C LEU A 580 -31.49 -50.96 118.00
N ALA A 581 -31.09 -51.66 119.06
CA ALA A 581 -31.74 -52.90 119.48
C ALA A 581 -33.08 -52.67 120.19
N ASP A 582 -33.96 -53.67 120.13
CA ASP A 582 -35.14 -53.76 120.99
C ASP A 582 -34.78 -53.60 122.47
N ALA A 583 -35.45 -52.67 123.16
CA ALA A 583 -35.23 -52.39 124.58
C ALA A 583 -36.57 -52.25 125.32
N TYR A 584 -36.56 -52.27 126.65
CA TYR A 584 -37.75 -51.95 127.44
C TYR A 584 -37.90 -50.43 127.60
N PHE A 585 -39.13 -49.95 127.83
CA PHE A 585 -39.40 -48.53 128.09
C PHE A 585 -38.47 -47.96 129.19
N GLY A 586 -37.84 -46.82 128.93
CA GLY A 586 -36.82 -46.22 129.81
C GLY A 586 -35.40 -46.83 129.73
N PHE A 587 -35.19 -47.88 128.93
CA PHE A 587 -33.88 -48.56 128.74
C PHE A 587 -33.41 -48.57 127.28
N LEU A 588 -34.00 -47.74 126.41
CA LEU A 588 -33.58 -47.60 125.02
C LEU A 588 -32.17 -47.00 124.93
N GLY A 589 -31.39 -47.45 123.93
CA GLY A 589 -30.09 -46.85 123.61
C GLY A 589 -30.22 -45.41 123.11
N ALA A 590 -29.10 -44.70 122.98
CA ALA A 590 -29.07 -43.39 122.35
C ALA A 590 -29.55 -43.46 120.88
N GLU A 591 -30.05 -42.34 120.35
CA GLU A 591 -30.35 -42.20 118.93
C GLU A 591 -29.08 -42.43 118.09
N PRO A 592 -29.06 -43.42 117.17
CA PRO A 592 -27.94 -43.62 116.24
C PRO A 592 -27.69 -42.38 115.40
N THR A 593 -26.43 -42.09 115.08
CA THR A 593 -26.11 -41.14 114.01
C THR A 593 -26.06 -41.85 112.65
N CYS A 594 -25.84 -41.10 111.57
CA CYS A 594 -25.61 -41.67 110.26
C CYS A 594 -24.51 -40.94 109.50
N THR A 595 -23.84 -41.66 108.61
CA THR A 595 -22.91 -41.13 107.62
C THR A 595 -23.54 -41.20 106.23
N ALA A 596 -23.12 -40.28 105.37
CA ALA A 596 -23.37 -40.35 103.94
C ALA A 596 -22.05 -40.65 103.22
N THR A 597 -22.12 -41.41 102.13
CA THR A 597 -21.03 -41.56 101.16
C THR A 597 -21.59 -41.36 99.76
N ASP A 598 -20.89 -40.58 98.95
CA ASP A 598 -21.06 -40.50 97.50
C ASP A 598 -19.67 -40.45 96.85
N GLU A 599 -19.57 -40.90 95.60
CA GLU A 599 -18.32 -41.00 94.84
C GLU A 599 -18.12 -39.85 93.83
N VAL A 600 -19.15 -39.06 93.51
CA VAL A 600 -19.17 -38.14 92.36
C VAL A 600 -19.17 -36.67 92.79
N SER A 601 -20.23 -36.18 93.44
CA SER A 601 -20.23 -34.82 94.04
C SER A 601 -19.78 -34.83 95.51
N GLY A 602 -19.86 -35.98 96.16
CA GLY A 602 -19.45 -36.22 97.54
C GLY A 602 -20.57 -35.94 98.57
N PRO A 603 -20.45 -36.48 99.79
CA PRO A 603 -21.49 -36.34 100.80
C PRO A 603 -21.53 -34.93 101.41
N ALA A 604 -22.68 -34.25 101.36
CA ALA A 604 -22.91 -32.99 102.06
C ALA A 604 -23.41 -33.19 103.51
N GLY A 605 -24.13 -34.29 103.78
CA GLY A 605 -24.55 -34.62 105.14
C GLY A 605 -25.44 -35.86 105.25
N CYS A 606 -25.71 -36.27 106.49
CA CYS A 606 -26.71 -37.29 106.81
C CYS A 606 -27.48 -36.89 108.08
N VAL A 607 -28.79 -37.13 108.10
CA VAL A 607 -29.68 -36.77 109.22
C VAL A 607 -30.55 -37.97 109.58
N VAL A 608 -30.52 -38.37 110.86
CA VAL A 608 -31.43 -39.37 111.42
C VAL A 608 -32.73 -38.70 111.88
N SER A 609 -33.84 -39.41 111.75
CA SER A 609 -35.17 -38.93 112.11
C SER A 609 -36.08 -40.07 112.57
N LYS A 610 -37.19 -39.69 113.22
CA LYS A 610 -38.24 -40.58 113.76
C LYS A 610 -37.82 -41.48 114.93
N TYR A 611 -36.75 -41.11 115.65
CA TYR A 611 -36.46 -41.68 116.96
C TYR A 611 -37.58 -41.33 117.96
N SER A 612 -37.90 -42.31 118.81
CA SER A 612 -38.99 -42.28 119.78
C SER A 612 -38.70 -43.22 120.94
N THR A 613 -38.91 -42.75 122.16
CA THR A 613 -38.78 -43.53 123.40
C THR A 613 -40.09 -44.14 123.89
N GLU A 614 -41.21 -43.89 123.20
CA GLU A 614 -42.54 -44.38 123.59
C GLU A 614 -42.72 -45.87 123.29
N PRO A 615 -43.55 -46.62 124.07
CA PRO A 615 -43.81 -48.03 123.81
C PRO A 615 -44.39 -48.31 122.42
N GLY A 616 -43.89 -49.35 121.75
CA GLY A 616 -44.30 -49.73 120.39
C GLY A 616 -43.11 -50.01 119.45
N THR A 617 -43.42 -50.40 118.22
CA THR A 617 -42.43 -50.59 117.15
C THR A 617 -42.32 -49.32 116.31
N HIS A 618 -41.10 -48.81 116.15
CA HIS A 618 -40.79 -47.59 115.41
C HIS A 618 -39.87 -47.88 114.22
N THR A 619 -39.68 -46.89 113.36
CA THR A 619 -38.80 -46.99 112.18
C THR A 619 -37.99 -45.72 112.05
N LEU A 620 -36.69 -45.80 112.37
CA LEU A 620 -35.73 -44.73 112.11
C LEU A 620 -35.56 -44.56 110.61
N VAL A 621 -35.37 -43.32 110.18
CA VAL A 621 -35.00 -42.97 108.80
C VAL A 621 -33.74 -42.12 108.84
N ALA A 622 -32.65 -42.65 108.30
CA ALA A 622 -31.44 -41.91 108.01
C ALA A 622 -31.52 -41.41 106.56
N THR A 623 -31.52 -40.10 106.37
CA THR A 623 -31.53 -39.44 105.06
C THR A 623 -30.14 -38.92 104.75
N ALA A 624 -29.52 -39.40 103.66
CA ALA A 624 -28.28 -38.84 103.14
C ALA A 624 -28.57 -37.73 102.13
N THR A 625 -27.61 -36.81 101.97
CA THR A 625 -27.63 -35.75 100.96
C THR A 625 -26.21 -35.51 100.45
N ASP A 626 -26.06 -35.44 99.12
CA ASP A 626 -24.80 -35.13 98.45
C ASP A 626 -24.63 -33.62 98.17
N VAL A 627 -23.51 -33.24 97.56
CA VAL A 627 -23.22 -31.84 97.18
C VAL A 627 -24.05 -31.38 95.98
N ALA A 628 -24.47 -32.29 95.09
CA ALA A 628 -25.43 -32.00 94.01
C ALA A 628 -26.89 -31.85 94.49
N GLY A 629 -27.18 -32.08 95.77
CA GLY A 629 -28.50 -31.95 96.39
C GLY A 629 -29.45 -33.14 96.16
N ARG A 630 -28.96 -34.29 95.69
CA ARG A 630 -29.76 -35.52 95.62
C ARG A 630 -29.83 -36.17 97.01
N THR A 631 -30.77 -37.08 97.22
CA THR A 631 -31.05 -37.66 98.54
C THR A 631 -31.48 -39.11 98.45
N SER A 632 -30.96 -39.95 99.35
CA SER A 632 -31.50 -41.29 99.61
C SER A 632 -31.90 -41.47 101.07
N THR A 633 -32.61 -42.55 101.38
CA THR A 633 -32.95 -42.93 102.75
C THR A 633 -32.66 -44.39 103.02
N THR A 634 -32.00 -44.69 104.14
CA THR A 634 -31.98 -46.03 104.74
C THR A 634 -32.82 -46.05 106.02
N THR A 635 -33.30 -47.23 106.42
CA THR A 635 -34.26 -47.37 107.53
C THR A 635 -33.93 -48.57 108.42
N GLN A 636 -34.15 -48.43 109.72
CA GLN A 636 -34.06 -49.55 110.66
C GLN A 636 -35.19 -49.53 111.69
N THR A 637 -35.69 -50.71 112.05
CA THR A 637 -36.83 -50.91 112.94
C THR A 637 -36.39 -51.40 114.31
N TYR A 638 -36.99 -50.86 115.37
CA TYR A 638 -36.77 -51.29 116.74
C TYR A 638 -38.07 -51.21 117.54
N THR A 639 -38.18 -52.02 118.60
CA THR A 639 -39.37 -52.06 119.46
C THR A 639 -39.03 -51.66 120.89
N VAL A 640 -39.69 -50.62 121.37
CA VAL A 640 -39.73 -50.26 122.79
C VAL A 640 -40.79 -51.13 123.46
N LYS A 641 -40.33 -52.10 124.25
CA LYS A 641 -41.15 -53.12 124.90
C LYS A 641 -41.75 -52.61 126.20
N ASN A 642 -43.03 -52.89 126.37
CA ASN A 642 -43.74 -52.76 127.63
C ASN A 642 -43.10 -53.61 128.74
N TRP A 643 -43.14 -53.11 129.97
CA TRP A 643 -42.67 -53.79 131.16
C TRP A 643 -43.57 -54.98 131.51
N ALA A 644 -42.97 -56.10 131.92
CA ALA A 644 -43.70 -57.27 132.37
C ALA A 644 -44.25 -57.04 133.79
N THR A 645 -45.55 -56.87 133.90
CA THR A 645 -46.28 -56.83 135.19
C THR A 645 -46.53 -58.24 135.70
N LYS A 646 -46.06 -58.58 136.91
CA LYS A 646 -46.57 -59.77 137.62
C LYS A 646 -47.80 -59.35 138.44
N GLY A 647 -48.79 -60.24 138.50
CA GLY A 647 -50.12 -59.96 139.07
C GLY A 647 -50.11 -59.62 140.56
N PHE A 648 -51.29 -59.29 141.09
CA PHE A 648 -51.42 -59.19 142.54
C PHE A 648 -51.27 -60.59 143.16
N TYR A 649 -50.40 -60.72 144.15
CA TYR A 649 -50.17 -61.98 144.87
C TYR A 649 -51.13 -62.17 146.04
N GLN A 650 -51.21 -63.41 146.51
CA GLN A 650 -52.04 -63.76 147.67
C GLN A 650 -51.73 -62.87 148.88
N PRO A 651 -52.78 -62.35 149.55
CA PRO A 651 -54.16 -62.85 149.58
C PRO A 651 -55.07 -62.38 148.44
N ILE A 652 -54.58 -61.64 147.43
CA ILE A 652 -55.39 -61.29 146.26
C ILE A 652 -55.29 -62.38 145.20
N ASP A 653 -56.44 -62.88 144.74
CA ASP A 653 -56.54 -63.79 143.60
C ASP A 653 -56.86 -63.03 142.31
N MET A 654 -56.19 -63.43 141.23
CA MET A 654 -56.29 -62.82 139.90
C MET A 654 -57.26 -63.61 138.99
N GLY A 655 -57.29 -63.30 137.69
CA GLY A 655 -58.09 -64.07 136.71
C GLY A 655 -59.60 -63.79 136.73
N GLY A 656 -60.02 -62.65 137.29
CA GLY A 656 -61.42 -62.20 137.29
C GLY A 656 -62.22 -62.53 138.56
N VAL A 657 -61.64 -63.28 139.50
CA VAL A 657 -62.19 -63.53 140.84
C VAL A 657 -62.54 -62.22 141.54
N PHE A 658 -63.68 -62.19 142.24
CA PHE A 658 -64.08 -61.07 143.10
C PHE A 658 -63.59 -61.34 144.53
N ASN A 659 -62.45 -60.74 144.85
CA ASN A 659 -61.81 -60.78 146.16
C ASN A 659 -62.73 -60.18 147.22
N THR A 660 -63.22 -61.00 148.15
CA THR A 660 -64.18 -60.54 149.15
C THR A 660 -63.51 -60.20 150.47
N VAL A 661 -63.81 -59.03 151.03
CA VAL A 661 -63.18 -58.55 152.26
C VAL A 661 -64.17 -57.67 153.03
N LYS A 662 -64.05 -57.63 154.36
CA LYS A 662 -64.88 -56.75 155.20
C LYS A 662 -64.64 -55.28 154.83
N ALA A 663 -65.70 -54.51 154.63
CA ALA A 663 -65.63 -53.08 154.33
C ALA A 663 -64.79 -52.29 155.37
N GLY A 664 -63.98 -51.33 154.91
CA GLY A 664 -63.07 -50.55 155.75
C GLY A 664 -61.73 -51.22 156.10
N SER A 665 -61.54 -52.50 155.74
CA SER A 665 -60.27 -53.24 155.92
C SER A 665 -59.17 -52.73 154.98
N THR A 666 -57.91 -52.91 155.37
CA THR A 666 -56.75 -52.64 154.50
C THR A 666 -56.23 -53.94 153.89
N VAL A 667 -56.21 -54.04 152.55
CA VAL A 667 -55.70 -55.20 151.80
C VAL A 667 -54.26 -54.93 151.34
N PRO A 668 -53.29 -55.82 151.59
CA PRO A 668 -51.93 -55.67 151.09
C PRO A 668 -51.83 -56.19 149.65
N ALA A 669 -51.95 -55.29 148.67
CA ALA A 669 -51.83 -55.62 147.26
C ALA A 669 -50.35 -55.65 146.83
N LYS A 670 -49.82 -56.86 146.64
CA LYS A 670 -48.41 -57.14 146.35
C LYS A 670 -48.19 -57.46 144.88
N PHE A 671 -47.19 -56.91 144.21
CA PHE A 671 -46.94 -57.15 142.78
C PHE A 671 -45.49 -56.79 142.39
N GLU A 672 -45.03 -57.19 141.21
CA GLU A 672 -43.70 -56.86 140.68
C GLU A 672 -43.79 -56.26 139.26
N LEU A 673 -42.77 -55.50 138.88
CA LEU A 673 -42.60 -54.89 137.55
C LEU A 673 -41.20 -55.21 137.01
N PHE A 674 -41.09 -55.62 135.75
CA PHE A 674 -39.80 -55.94 135.13
C PHE A 674 -39.57 -55.28 133.77
N ALA A 675 -38.40 -54.68 133.60
CA ALA A 675 -37.78 -54.49 132.29
C ALA A 675 -37.02 -55.78 131.92
N GLY A 676 -37.76 -56.76 131.40
CA GLY A 676 -37.23 -58.08 131.06
C GLY A 676 -36.85 -58.91 132.28
N SER A 677 -35.56 -58.98 132.58
CA SER A 677 -35.03 -59.60 133.81
C SER A 677 -34.75 -58.60 134.93
N THR A 678 -34.74 -57.29 134.63
CA THR A 678 -34.44 -56.23 135.59
C THR A 678 -35.69 -55.86 136.35
N GLU A 679 -35.73 -56.13 137.66
CA GLU A 679 -36.81 -55.68 138.53
C GLU A 679 -36.78 -54.15 138.68
N LEU A 680 -37.94 -53.53 138.53
CA LEU A 680 -38.13 -52.09 138.68
C LEU A 680 -38.66 -51.81 140.08
N THR A 681 -38.00 -50.92 140.83
CA THR A 681 -38.20 -50.77 142.27
C THR A 681 -38.67 -49.37 142.71
N ASP A 682 -38.69 -48.39 141.80
CA ASP A 682 -39.14 -47.03 142.08
C ASP A 682 -40.68 -46.95 142.15
N THR A 683 -41.21 -46.38 143.23
CA THR A 683 -42.65 -46.17 143.38
C THR A 683 -43.19 -45.04 142.49
N SER A 684 -42.36 -44.16 141.94
CA SER A 684 -42.80 -43.04 141.08
C SER A 684 -43.37 -43.51 139.74
N ILE A 685 -42.86 -44.63 139.21
CA ILE A 685 -43.31 -45.20 137.93
C ILE A 685 -44.63 -45.99 138.03
N VAL A 686 -45.30 -45.98 139.20
CA VAL A 686 -46.46 -46.81 139.48
C VAL A 686 -47.65 -45.97 139.95
N LYS A 687 -48.76 -46.03 139.21
CA LYS A 687 -50.01 -45.33 139.52
C LYS A 687 -51.07 -46.34 139.94
N MET A 688 -51.39 -46.35 141.22
CA MET A 688 -52.46 -47.15 141.79
C MET A 688 -53.79 -46.41 141.66
N GLY A 689 -54.78 -47.07 141.03
CA GLY A 689 -56.13 -46.56 140.82
C GLY A 689 -57.18 -47.51 141.37
N VAL A 690 -58.32 -46.96 141.78
CA VAL A 690 -59.48 -47.74 142.24
C VAL A 690 -60.73 -47.16 141.58
N ARG A 691 -61.51 -48.01 140.90
CA ARG A 691 -62.81 -47.64 140.32
C ARG A 691 -63.91 -48.51 140.91
N GLN A 692 -65.09 -47.93 141.18
CA GLN A 692 -66.26 -48.72 141.53
C GLN A 692 -66.75 -49.47 140.28
N ILE A 693 -67.16 -50.73 140.45
CA ILE A 693 -67.68 -51.57 139.36
C ILE A 693 -69.01 -52.20 139.76
N THR A 694 -69.80 -52.61 138.77
CA THR A 694 -70.99 -53.44 139.02
C THR A 694 -70.55 -54.81 139.53
N CYS A 695 -71.14 -55.28 140.62
CA CYS A 695 -70.92 -56.64 141.10
C CYS A 695 -71.44 -57.67 140.09
N SER A 696 -70.58 -58.58 139.62
CA SER A 696 -71.05 -59.74 138.86
C SER A 696 -71.66 -60.77 139.80
N PRO A 697 -72.96 -61.14 139.65
CA PRO A 697 -73.62 -62.08 140.56
C PRO A 697 -73.16 -63.54 140.36
N LEU A 698 -72.54 -63.85 139.22
CA LEU A 698 -72.06 -65.18 138.85
C LEU A 698 -70.54 -65.33 138.93
N ALA A 699 -69.81 -64.29 139.34
CA ALA A 699 -68.36 -64.38 139.48
C ALA A 699 -67.95 -65.22 140.70
N ILE A 700 -66.91 -66.02 140.52
CA ILE A 700 -66.18 -66.71 141.60
C ILE A 700 -65.74 -65.65 142.62
N GLN A 701 -65.96 -65.95 143.89
CA GLN A 701 -65.67 -65.07 145.02
C GLN A 701 -64.84 -65.85 146.02
N ASP A 702 -63.62 -65.41 146.27
CA ASP A 702 -62.81 -65.90 147.39
C ASP A 702 -62.75 -64.86 148.52
N SER A 703 -62.15 -65.20 149.67
CA SER A 703 -62.17 -64.34 150.87
C SER A 703 -60.76 -63.99 151.33
N ILE A 704 -60.39 -62.69 151.25
CA ILE A 704 -59.10 -62.17 151.71
C ILE A 704 -58.83 -62.61 153.16
N GLU A 705 -57.91 -63.54 153.37
CA GLU A 705 -57.59 -64.10 154.69
C GLU A 705 -56.61 -63.20 155.47
N ILE A 706 -55.83 -62.38 154.76
CA ILE A 706 -54.77 -61.55 155.34
C ILE A 706 -55.05 -60.06 155.09
N THR A 707 -55.52 -59.36 156.12
CA THR A 707 -55.61 -57.89 156.11
C THR A 707 -54.39 -57.24 156.76
N ALA A 708 -53.90 -56.16 156.18
CA ALA A 708 -52.86 -55.31 156.76
C ALA A 708 -53.44 -54.25 157.71
N THR A 709 -52.56 -53.52 158.39
CA THR A 709 -52.90 -52.32 159.18
C THR A 709 -52.36 -51.04 158.52
N GLY A 710 -52.92 -49.89 158.91
CA GLY A 710 -52.52 -48.57 158.41
C GLY A 710 -53.45 -47.97 157.35
N ASN A 711 -53.03 -46.82 156.83
CA ASN A 711 -53.71 -46.06 155.78
C ASN A 711 -53.33 -46.56 154.37
N THR A 712 -54.00 -46.03 153.35
CA THR A 712 -53.68 -46.32 151.95
C THR A 712 -52.29 -45.77 151.59
N SER A 713 -51.36 -46.62 151.17
CA SER A 713 -50.01 -46.22 150.73
C SER A 713 -49.37 -47.24 149.80
N LEU A 714 -48.60 -46.75 148.82
CA LEU A 714 -47.66 -47.56 148.04
C LEU A 714 -46.27 -47.49 148.66
N ARG A 715 -45.57 -48.62 148.69
CA ARG A 715 -44.12 -48.71 148.93
C ARG A 715 -43.52 -49.84 148.10
N TYR A 716 -42.21 -49.83 147.93
CA TYR A 716 -41.46 -51.01 147.53
C TYR A 716 -40.91 -51.74 148.76
N ASP A 717 -40.87 -53.07 148.73
CA ASP A 717 -40.30 -53.94 149.76
C ASP A 717 -39.05 -54.63 149.21
N SER A 718 -37.88 -54.06 149.53
CA SER A 718 -36.58 -54.57 149.11
C SER A 718 -36.13 -55.85 149.80
N THR A 719 -36.86 -56.33 150.82
CA THR A 719 -36.62 -57.66 151.42
C THR A 719 -37.52 -58.71 150.77
N GLY A 720 -38.73 -58.32 150.35
CA GLY A 720 -39.70 -59.18 149.70
C GLY A 720 -39.55 -59.32 148.18
N GLY A 721 -38.85 -58.39 147.50
CA GLY A 721 -38.78 -58.36 146.03
C GLY A 721 -40.15 -58.11 145.40
N GLN A 722 -40.82 -57.04 145.83
CA GLN A 722 -42.18 -56.68 145.40
C GLN A 722 -42.56 -55.25 145.82
N TYR A 723 -43.45 -54.62 145.06
CA TYR A 723 -44.27 -53.52 145.57
C TYR A 723 -45.31 -54.03 146.55
N ILE A 724 -45.67 -53.19 147.52
CA ILE A 724 -46.80 -53.43 148.41
C ILE A 724 -47.65 -52.16 148.50
N TYR A 725 -48.79 -52.16 147.81
CA TYR A 725 -49.84 -51.18 147.99
C TYR A 725 -50.79 -51.65 149.09
N ASN A 726 -50.66 -51.08 150.28
CA ASN A 726 -51.69 -51.21 151.30
C ASN A 726 -52.91 -50.40 150.81
N TRP A 727 -54.00 -51.06 150.41
CA TRP A 727 -55.23 -50.38 150.00
C TRP A 727 -56.27 -50.44 151.12
N LYS A 728 -56.61 -49.30 151.73
CA LYS A 728 -57.75 -49.23 152.65
C LYS A 728 -59.06 -49.12 151.87
N THR A 729 -59.86 -50.18 151.94
CA THR A 729 -61.15 -50.27 151.25
C THR A 729 -62.15 -49.25 151.79
N PRO A 730 -63.05 -48.70 150.94
CA PRO A 730 -64.17 -47.88 151.40
C PRO A 730 -65.05 -48.58 152.43
N ASN A 731 -65.66 -47.83 153.34
CA ASN A 731 -66.65 -48.38 154.28
C ASN A 731 -68.04 -48.50 153.62
N MET A 732 -68.14 -49.30 152.56
CA MET A 732 -69.36 -49.51 151.77
C MET A 732 -69.66 -51.00 151.56
N PRO A 733 -70.28 -51.68 152.54
CA PRO A 733 -70.70 -53.08 152.41
C PRO A 733 -71.59 -53.31 151.18
N GLY A 734 -71.40 -54.45 150.51
CA GLY A 734 -72.12 -54.82 149.29
C GLY A 734 -71.62 -54.17 148.00
N ALA A 735 -70.80 -53.11 148.07
CA ALA A 735 -70.23 -52.48 146.88
C ALA A 735 -69.08 -53.31 146.27
N CYS A 736 -68.92 -53.24 144.96
CA CYS A 736 -67.79 -53.82 144.25
C CYS A 736 -66.87 -52.76 143.68
N TYR A 737 -65.57 -53.06 143.69
CA TYR A 737 -64.50 -52.20 143.22
C TYR A 737 -63.55 -53.01 142.36
N GLN A 738 -62.80 -52.31 141.52
CA GLN A 738 -61.61 -52.87 140.92
C GLN A 738 -60.40 -52.04 141.35
N LEU A 739 -59.39 -52.73 141.84
CA LEU A 739 -58.06 -52.19 142.07
C LEU A 739 -57.23 -52.39 140.81
N SER A 740 -56.67 -51.32 140.27
CA SER A 740 -55.79 -51.33 139.11
C SER A 740 -54.42 -50.77 139.48
N MET A 741 -53.35 -51.46 139.10
CA MET A 741 -52.03 -50.83 138.96
C MET A 741 -51.82 -50.49 137.48
N VAL A 742 -51.32 -49.30 137.19
CA VAL A 742 -50.85 -48.89 135.86
C VAL A 742 -49.44 -48.33 136.02
N ALA A 743 -48.48 -48.87 135.28
CA ALA A 743 -47.11 -48.39 135.27
C ALA A 743 -46.91 -47.31 134.20
N SER A 744 -45.79 -46.56 134.25
CA SER A 744 -45.53 -45.41 133.36
C SER A 744 -45.46 -45.76 131.86
N ASP A 745 -45.17 -47.01 131.50
CA ASP A 745 -45.21 -47.51 130.12
C ASP A 745 -46.64 -47.87 129.64
N GLY A 746 -47.65 -47.70 130.50
CA GLY A 746 -49.06 -48.03 130.23
C GLY A 746 -49.48 -49.46 130.61
N SER A 747 -48.53 -50.34 130.97
CA SER A 747 -48.79 -51.72 131.40
C SER A 747 -49.61 -51.76 132.68
N ARG A 748 -50.43 -52.81 132.85
CA ARG A 748 -51.43 -52.86 133.92
C ARG A 748 -51.75 -54.25 134.45
N ILE A 749 -52.15 -54.29 135.71
CA ILE A 749 -52.84 -55.42 136.35
C ILE A 749 -54.10 -54.91 137.03
N GLU A 750 -55.17 -55.71 136.99
CA GLU A 750 -56.47 -55.37 137.56
C GLU A 750 -57.01 -56.55 138.38
N ALA A 751 -57.52 -56.30 139.59
CA ALA A 751 -58.20 -57.28 140.43
C ALA A 751 -59.57 -56.75 140.89
N ASN A 752 -60.60 -57.60 140.81
CA ASN A 752 -61.95 -57.27 141.24
C ASN A 752 -62.12 -57.57 142.74
N PHE A 753 -62.91 -56.76 143.42
CA PHE A 753 -63.21 -56.84 144.84
C PHE A 753 -64.70 -56.66 145.12
N LYS A 754 -65.18 -57.29 146.20
CA LYS A 754 -66.54 -57.12 146.72
C LYS A 754 -66.51 -56.97 148.24
N LEU A 755 -67.01 -55.85 148.74
CA LEU A 755 -66.97 -55.56 150.16
C LEU A 755 -68.13 -56.25 150.89
N LYS A 756 -67.84 -56.82 152.05
CA LYS A 756 -68.78 -57.52 152.95
C LYS A 756 -69.00 -56.73 154.24
#